data_AF-A0A1Q4FVP0-F1
#
_entry.id   AF-A0A1Q4FVP0-F1
#
_cell.length_a   1.000
_cell.length_b   1.000
_cell.length_c   1.000
_cell.angle_alpha   90.00
_cell.angle_beta   90.00
_cell.angle_gamma   90.00
#
_symmetry.space_group_name_H-M   'P 1'
#
loop_
_entity.id
_entity.type
_entity.pdbx_description
1 polymer ?
#
loop_
_entity_poly.entity_id
_entity_poly.type
_entity_poly.pdbx_seq_one_letter_code
_entity_poly.pdbx_strand_id
1 'polypeptide(L)'
;MRVIILCCFALLGYVNSYAQSKAIKKVPTVFVDREGVMRWSDSKAEASFYGVNYTVPFAHAFRALHDKGIDRKRAIDRDVYHFARLGYNAYRIHIWDVEISDKSGNLISNEHLDLLDYLLFKLQERGIRILITGMTNFGNGYPERNINTDAFTYHYDKCAVHANPQAIAAQEKYITQLLHHVNPYTGNAYQTDPYIIGFEINNEPCHTGAIQTTSDYIGRMVNAMKKSGNKKPIFYNVSHNMEHVKAYFDADIQGTTYQWYPVGLVAGRERQGNFLPYIDQYNIPFSNLKGFANKAKAVYEYDPADNLYSYMHPAMSRTFRSAGFQWITQFAYDPMDIAAYNTEYQTHYLNLAYTPAKALSTMIAAEVAYTIPRNKKFEQYPQDTLFGDFSVSYEQDLSLMNAQDKYFYTNNTTVRPLNPVKLQHIAGHGSSPVVEYGGSGAYFLDRLEDGLWRLEVMPDAEKIADPFAKPSLDREVVHILYRSQIIDIRIPDLGDLFTVRSLLGKNNSDEAISVTKTSFSVKPGVYLLKRKNLQLKNSWLASSPWKNGHLGEYYAPKTEALKQPLLIHQQPEVLEKGRSTKLQFRYVFEKQPDSIILQTDQVSFWKDHNPYIKLISTDNCTYEADIPASLLVGNELKYTATVFVGGEKITYPDNQTGAPLEWNYRVNSYWTVGLYEQRAPIGLFESFSKVSSLETFAIPETAYMTAQREHHDLSKVPFWTYTFHAKDSGVQYFWVKDIKSTIAERPAGIAAATKLCILLKHEGGNPLLNAGFVTKKGYTYVDNIAIGASGETVVRLDLADLKLVPTALLPAPYPVFLERFFEPTVPAQFDKREIEKLIVSGEKMEGVALSIAAIWLE
;
A
#
# COMPACT_ATOMS: atom_id res chain seq x y z
N MET A 1 -53.95 -19.06 -62.06
CA MET A 1 -52.88 -18.05 -62.23
C MET A 1 -52.72 -17.18 -60.97
N ARG A 2 -52.52 -17.82 -59.81
CA ARG A 2 -52.53 -17.20 -58.47
C ARG A 2 -51.16 -17.33 -57.76
N VAL A 3 -50.07 -17.33 -58.53
CA VAL A 3 -48.71 -17.61 -58.02
C VAL A 3 -47.68 -16.53 -58.39
N ILE A 4 -48.04 -15.45 -59.10
CA ILE A 4 -47.04 -14.47 -59.57
C ILE A 4 -47.16 -13.06 -58.94
N ILE A 5 -48.17 -12.79 -58.09
CA ILE A 5 -48.35 -11.45 -57.47
C ILE A 5 -47.99 -11.42 -55.96
N LEU A 6 -47.57 -12.54 -55.36
CA LEU A 6 -47.13 -12.56 -53.96
C LEU A 6 -45.61 -12.55 -53.74
N CYS A 7 -44.79 -12.50 -54.81
CA CYS A 7 -43.33 -12.46 -54.68
C CYS A 7 -42.73 -11.04 -54.68
N CYS A 8 -43.50 -9.99 -55.01
CA CYS A 8 -42.96 -8.62 -55.08
C CYS A 8 -43.20 -7.77 -53.83
N PHE A 9 -44.07 -8.17 -52.90
CA PHE A 9 -44.28 -7.45 -51.64
C PHE A 9 -43.51 -8.02 -50.43
N ALA A 10 -42.88 -9.19 -50.55
CA ALA A 10 -42.03 -9.76 -49.50
C ALA A 10 -40.58 -9.23 -49.52
N LEU A 11 -40.16 -8.57 -50.60
CA LEU A 11 -38.78 -8.08 -50.79
C LEU A 11 -38.56 -6.60 -50.41
N LEU A 12 -39.62 -5.85 -50.07
CA LEU A 12 -39.52 -4.46 -49.60
C LEU A 12 -39.72 -4.31 -48.07
N GLY A 13 -40.06 -5.40 -47.37
CA GLY A 13 -40.19 -5.42 -45.90
C GLY A 13 -38.94 -5.89 -45.16
N TYR A 14 -37.90 -6.37 -45.86
CA TYR A 14 -36.69 -6.95 -45.26
C TYR A 14 -35.43 -6.06 -45.34
N VAL A 15 -35.56 -4.81 -45.81
CA VAL A 15 -34.40 -3.91 -46.00
C VAL A 15 -34.35 -2.75 -44.98
N ASN A 16 -35.33 -2.63 -44.07
CA ASN A 16 -35.37 -1.52 -43.09
C ASN A 16 -35.09 -1.90 -41.63
N SER A 17 -34.38 -3.02 -41.38
CA SER A 17 -34.03 -3.39 -39.99
C SER A 17 -32.57 -3.79 -39.76
N TYR A 18 -31.71 -3.71 -40.79
CA TYR A 18 -30.26 -3.85 -40.66
C TYR A 18 -29.53 -2.63 -41.22
N ALA A 19 -29.93 -1.45 -40.75
CA ALA A 19 -29.18 -0.22 -40.92
C ALA A 19 -29.48 0.76 -39.75
N GLN A 20 -29.47 0.27 -38.51
CA GLN A 20 -28.96 1.14 -37.46
C GLN A 20 -27.46 1.20 -37.67
N SER A 21 -27.03 2.24 -38.39
CA SER A 21 -25.71 2.80 -38.20
C SER A 21 -25.42 2.75 -36.70
N LYS A 22 -24.41 1.98 -36.30
CA LYS A 22 -23.78 2.19 -34.99
C LYS A 22 -23.34 3.65 -35.04
N ALA A 23 -24.17 4.57 -34.57
CA ALA A 23 -23.74 5.91 -34.27
C ALA A 23 -22.51 5.72 -33.40
N ILE A 24 -21.35 6.11 -33.91
CA ILE A 24 -20.10 6.06 -33.17
C ILE A 24 -20.38 6.86 -31.90
N LYS A 25 -20.61 6.16 -30.79
CA LYS A 25 -20.98 6.80 -29.53
C LYS A 25 -19.74 7.59 -29.14
N LYS A 26 -19.78 8.90 -29.34
CA LYS A 26 -18.63 9.78 -29.14
C LYS A 26 -18.16 9.61 -27.71
N VAL A 27 -16.92 9.15 -27.52
CA VAL A 27 -16.35 8.96 -26.19
C VAL A 27 -16.36 10.31 -25.47
N PRO A 28 -17.03 10.43 -24.30
CA PRO A 28 -17.09 11.69 -23.57
C PRO A 28 -15.68 12.13 -23.16
N THR A 29 -15.43 13.43 -23.27
CA THR A 29 -14.20 14.09 -22.83
C THR A 29 -14.43 14.83 -21.50
N VAL A 30 -13.38 15.39 -20.91
CA VAL A 30 -13.46 16.19 -19.68
C VAL A 30 -13.09 17.64 -19.98
N PHE A 31 -13.76 18.58 -19.31
CA PHE A 31 -13.37 19.99 -19.24
C PHE A 31 -13.42 20.47 -17.79
N VAL A 32 -12.70 21.56 -17.47
CA VAL A 32 -12.78 22.23 -16.16
C VAL A 32 -13.67 23.45 -16.30
N ASP A 33 -14.68 23.58 -15.43
CA ASP A 33 -15.56 24.75 -15.41
C ASP A 33 -14.97 25.95 -14.66
N ARG A 34 -15.74 27.03 -14.53
CA ARG A 34 -15.30 28.26 -13.84
C ARG A 34 -15.15 28.10 -12.33
N GLU A 35 -15.70 27.05 -11.75
CA GLU A 35 -15.62 26.70 -10.32
C GLU A 35 -14.52 25.66 -10.06
N GLY A 36 -13.64 25.41 -11.04
CA GLY A 36 -12.57 24.44 -10.91
C GLY A 36 -13.05 22.99 -10.87
N VAL A 37 -14.27 22.70 -11.35
CA VAL A 37 -14.82 21.34 -11.34
C VAL A 37 -14.53 20.66 -12.67
N MET A 38 -13.88 19.49 -12.63
CA MET A 38 -13.81 18.59 -13.79
C MET A 38 -15.20 18.02 -14.08
N ARG A 39 -15.66 18.16 -15.32
CA ARG A 39 -16.98 17.72 -15.76
C ARG A 39 -16.93 16.92 -17.05
N TRP A 40 -17.80 15.93 -17.13
CA TRP A 40 -18.04 15.18 -18.37
C TRP A 40 -18.65 16.09 -19.45
N SER A 41 -18.15 15.97 -20.68
CA SER A 41 -18.57 16.88 -21.76
C SER A 41 -19.99 16.64 -22.26
N ASP A 42 -20.53 15.44 -22.09
CA ASP A 42 -21.88 15.03 -22.49
C ASP A 42 -22.95 15.34 -21.42
N SER A 43 -22.71 14.96 -20.16
CA SER A 43 -23.69 15.09 -19.07
C SER A 43 -23.52 16.36 -18.24
N LYS A 44 -22.34 17.01 -18.29
CA LYS A 44 -21.93 18.12 -17.41
C LYS A 44 -21.89 17.75 -15.92
N ALA A 45 -22.09 16.48 -15.57
CA ALA A 45 -21.92 15.99 -14.21
C ALA A 45 -20.45 16.10 -13.77
N GLU A 46 -20.24 16.17 -12.45
CA GLU A 46 -18.90 16.05 -11.88
C GLU A 46 -18.25 14.74 -12.36
N ALA A 47 -17.00 14.83 -12.82
CA ALA A 47 -16.18 13.66 -13.07
C ALA A 47 -15.32 13.36 -11.83
N SER A 48 -15.22 12.08 -11.45
CA SER A 48 -14.40 11.61 -10.34
C SER A 48 -13.61 10.38 -10.77
N PHE A 49 -12.34 10.35 -10.38
CA PHE A 49 -11.32 9.48 -10.93
C PHE A 49 -10.46 8.87 -9.83
N TYR A 50 -10.29 7.55 -9.90
CA TYR A 50 -9.41 6.79 -9.02
C TYR A 50 -8.62 5.74 -9.79
N GLY A 51 -7.34 5.60 -9.47
CA GLY A 51 -6.52 4.50 -9.95
C GLY A 51 -5.06 4.61 -9.51
N VAL A 52 -4.14 4.30 -10.42
CA VAL A 52 -2.72 4.09 -10.09
C VAL A 52 -1.79 4.77 -11.09
N ASN A 53 -0.53 4.90 -10.67
CA ASN A 53 0.62 5.05 -11.53
C ASN A 53 1.20 3.67 -11.85
N TYR A 54 1.75 3.51 -13.05
CA TYR A 54 2.41 2.27 -13.49
C TYR A 54 3.43 2.59 -14.57
N THR A 55 4.63 2.02 -14.45
CA THR A 55 5.86 2.57 -15.03
C THR A 55 6.55 1.66 -16.04
N VAL A 56 5.99 0.49 -16.38
CA VAL A 56 6.61 -0.50 -17.30
C VAL A 56 7.23 0.06 -18.59
N PRO A 57 6.64 1.08 -19.25
CA PRO A 57 7.29 1.65 -20.43
C PRO A 57 8.66 2.29 -20.16
N PHE A 58 9.05 2.54 -18.92
CA PHE A 58 10.21 3.35 -18.53
C PHE A 58 11.00 2.77 -17.36
N ALA A 59 12.19 3.34 -17.12
CA ALA A 59 12.99 3.18 -15.90
C ALA A 59 13.18 1.71 -15.43
N HIS A 60 12.99 1.44 -14.13
CA HIS A 60 13.29 0.15 -13.52
C HIS A 60 12.42 -0.98 -14.05
N ALA A 61 11.08 -0.81 -14.06
CA ALA A 61 10.16 -1.85 -14.52
C ALA A 61 10.50 -2.31 -15.94
N PHE A 62 10.85 -1.35 -16.81
CA PHE A 62 11.32 -1.64 -18.15
C PHE A 62 12.53 -2.59 -18.09
N ARG A 63 13.58 -2.25 -17.36
CA ARG A 63 14.82 -3.05 -17.29
C ARG A 63 14.61 -4.40 -16.60
N ALA A 64 13.98 -4.41 -15.44
CA ALA A 64 13.73 -5.60 -14.64
C ALA A 64 12.93 -6.68 -15.38
N LEU A 65 11.93 -6.29 -16.18
CA LEU A 65 11.18 -7.24 -17.00
C LEU A 65 12.05 -7.86 -18.11
N HIS A 66 12.97 -7.11 -18.70
CA HIS A 66 13.90 -7.65 -19.69
C HIS A 66 14.90 -8.62 -19.07
N ASP A 67 15.44 -8.29 -17.90
CA ASP A 67 16.36 -9.18 -17.18
C ASP A 67 15.69 -10.50 -16.80
N LYS A 68 14.39 -10.48 -16.52
CA LYS A 68 13.57 -11.69 -16.28
C LYS A 68 13.06 -12.36 -17.57
N GLY A 69 13.41 -11.86 -18.75
CA GLY A 69 12.99 -12.42 -20.04
C GLY A 69 11.49 -12.30 -20.31
N ILE A 70 10.82 -11.31 -19.73
CA ILE A 70 9.37 -11.10 -19.81
C ILE A 70 9.06 -10.11 -20.94
N ASP A 71 8.13 -10.51 -21.82
CA ASP A 71 7.55 -9.61 -22.81
C ASP A 71 6.72 -8.50 -22.12
N ARG A 72 7.14 -7.25 -22.32
CA ARG A 72 6.57 -6.08 -21.62
C ARG A 72 5.15 -5.75 -22.07
N LYS A 73 4.79 -6.01 -23.34
CA LYS A 73 3.40 -5.83 -23.81
C LYS A 73 2.46 -6.82 -23.14
N ARG A 74 2.88 -8.08 -22.98
CA ARG A 74 2.15 -9.08 -22.21
C ARG A 74 2.10 -8.74 -20.72
N ALA A 75 3.12 -8.13 -20.14
CA ALA A 75 3.07 -7.63 -18.77
C ALA A 75 1.98 -6.53 -18.64
N ILE A 76 1.99 -5.55 -19.55
CA ILE A 76 0.96 -4.52 -19.66
C ILE A 76 -0.45 -5.14 -19.76
N ASP A 77 -0.66 -6.14 -20.61
CA ASP A 77 -1.98 -6.81 -20.73
C ASP A 77 -2.47 -7.37 -19.39
N ARG A 78 -1.57 -7.99 -18.62
CA ARG A 78 -1.87 -8.60 -17.31
C ARG A 78 -2.22 -7.55 -16.26
N ASP A 79 -1.41 -6.51 -16.17
CA ASP A 79 -1.58 -5.47 -15.14
C ASP A 79 -2.79 -4.56 -15.45
N VAL A 80 -3.05 -4.24 -16.73
CA VAL A 80 -4.25 -3.49 -17.14
C VAL A 80 -5.54 -4.28 -16.88
N TYR A 81 -5.50 -5.62 -16.98
CA TYR A 81 -6.62 -6.45 -16.51
C TYR A 81 -6.85 -6.26 -15.00
N HIS A 82 -5.81 -6.27 -14.16
CA HIS A 82 -5.95 -6.02 -12.73
C HIS A 82 -6.52 -4.62 -12.44
N PHE A 83 -6.12 -3.58 -13.18
CA PHE A 83 -6.69 -2.23 -13.00
C PHE A 83 -8.20 -2.22 -13.24
N ALA A 84 -8.65 -2.85 -14.33
CA ALA A 84 -10.07 -2.99 -14.62
C ALA A 84 -10.79 -3.84 -13.57
N ARG A 85 -10.14 -4.92 -13.08
CA ARG A 85 -10.69 -5.80 -12.05
C ARG A 85 -10.89 -5.10 -10.70
N LEU A 86 -9.97 -4.22 -10.34
CA LEU A 86 -10.03 -3.38 -9.14
C LEU A 86 -10.98 -2.18 -9.28
N GLY A 87 -11.63 -2.03 -10.44
CA GLY A 87 -12.60 -0.96 -10.66
C GLY A 87 -11.99 0.42 -10.89
N TYR A 88 -10.70 0.49 -11.25
CA TYR A 88 -10.04 1.74 -11.57
C TYR A 88 -10.60 2.33 -12.86
N ASN A 89 -10.82 3.64 -12.86
CA ASN A 89 -11.24 4.40 -14.03
C ASN A 89 -10.20 5.45 -14.45
N ALA A 90 -9.06 5.51 -13.76
CA ALA A 90 -8.00 6.47 -13.98
C ALA A 90 -6.62 5.83 -13.97
N TYR A 91 -5.72 6.43 -14.74
CA TYR A 91 -4.31 6.09 -14.81
C TYR A 91 -3.50 7.37 -15.00
N ARG A 92 -2.43 7.52 -14.22
CA ARG A 92 -1.50 8.64 -14.37
C ARG A 92 -0.10 8.11 -14.64
N ILE A 93 0.67 8.84 -15.44
CA ILE A 93 2.11 8.58 -15.63
C ILE A 93 2.88 9.88 -15.75
N HIS A 94 4.08 9.92 -15.16
CA HIS A 94 5.12 10.84 -15.62
C HIS A 94 6.01 10.16 -16.65
N ILE A 95 6.30 10.90 -17.71
CA ILE A 95 7.17 10.43 -18.78
C ILE A 95 8.61 10.77 -18.42
N TRP A 96 9.48 9.75 -18.45
CA TRP A 96 10.92 9.96 -18.46
C TRP A 96 11.32 10.53 -19.82
N ASP A 97 11.26 11.85 -19.94
CA ASP A 97 11.66 12.58 -21.14
C ASP A 97 13.09 12.22 -21.57
N VAL A 98 13.95 11.84 -20.61
CA VAL A 98 15.28 11.31 -20.86
C VAL A 98 15.28 10.05 -21.74
N GLU A 99 14.26 9.20 -21.69
CA GLU A 99 14.22 7.94 -22.44
C GLU A 99 13.57 8.09 -23.83
N ILE A 100 12.96 9.24 -24.15
CA ILE A 100 12.25 9.45 -25.42
C ILE A 100 12.54 10.80 -26.08
N SER A 101 13.63 11.47 -25.72
CA SER A 101 14.05 12.71 -26.36
C SER A 101 15.55 12.78 -26.64
N ASP A 102 15.93 13.60 -27.61
CA ASP A 102 17.34 13.93 -27.86
C ASP A 102 17.78 15.23 -27.15
N LYS A 103 19.06 15.56 -27.26
CA LYS A 103 19.68 16.78 -26.73
C LYS A 103 18.97 18.07 -27.12
N SER A 104 18.34 18.11 -28.29
CA SER A 104 17.65 19.28 -28.84
C SER A 104 16.16 19.29 -28.51
N GLY A 105 15.67 18.33 -27.73
CA GLY A 105 14.25 18.17 -27.41
C GLY A 105 13.40 17.64 -28.57
N ASN A 106 13.98 16.90 -29.53
CA ASN A 106 13.15 16.13 -30.45
C ASN A 106 12.63 14.87 -29.75
N LEU A 107 11.37 14.53 -29.98
CA LEU A 107 10.78 13.25 -29.60
C LEU A 107 11.43 12.14 -30.44
N ILE A 108 11.86 11.06 -29.79
CA ILE A 108 12.46 9.90 -30.44
C ILE A 108 11.45 8.75 -30.47
N SER A 109 11.26 8.16 -31.64
CA SER A 109 10.48 6.92 -31.79
C SER A 109 11.36 5.72 -31.44
N ASN A 110 11.10 5.10 -30.29
CA ASN A 110 11.83 3.93 -29.79
C ASN A 110 10.88 2.96 -29.04
N GLU A 111 11.44 1.91 -28.43
CA GLU A 111 10.66 0.92 -27.68
C GLU A 111 9.88 1.53 -26.51
N HIS A 112 10.45 2.51 -25.78
CA HIS A 112 9.77 3.18 -24.68
C HIS A 112 8.49 3.90 -25.15
N LEU A 113 8.57 4.66 -26.24
CA LEU A 113 7.41 5.35 -26.80
C LEU A 113 6.36 4.35 -27.34
N ASP A 114 6.79 3.26 -28.00
CA ASP A 114 5.88 2.19 -28.46
C ASP A 114 5.17 1.48 -27.30
N LEU A 115 5.87 1.23 -26.18
CA LEU A 115 5.28 0.63 -24.99
C LEU A 115 4.31 1.59 -24.28
N LEU A 116 4.64 2.89 -24.22
CA LEU A 116 3.72 3.90 -23.72
C LEU A 116 2.45 3.92 -24.58
N ASP A 117 2.59 3.98 -25.90
CA ASP A 117 1.46 3.95 -26.83
C ASP A 117 0.60 2.69 -26.66
N TYR A 118 1.24 1.53 -26.54
CA TYR A 118 0.55 0.27 -26.32
C TYR A 118 -0.21 0.26 -24.99
N LEU A 119 0.41 0.73 -23.90
CA LEU A 119 -0.24 0.86 -22.60
C LEU A 119 -1.46 1.78 -22.66
N LEU A 120 -1.34 2.97 -23.28
CA LEU A 120 -2.47 3.87 -23.45
C LEU A 120 -3.61 3.18 -24.23
N PHE A 121 -3.29 2.45 -25.30
CA PHE A 121 -4.28 1.68 -26.06
C PHE A 121 -5.00 0.64 -25.19
N LYS A 122 -4.27 -0.16 -24.41
CA LYS A 122 -4.86 -1.18 -23.52
C LYS A 122 -5.75 -0.57 -22.44
N LEU A 123 -5.37 0.58 -21.88
CA LEU A 123 -6.19 1.32 -20.93
C LEU A 123 -7.51 1.80 -21.56
N GLN A 124 -7.49 2.24 -22.82
CA GLN A 124 -8.68 2.65 -23.56
C GLN A 124 -9.65 1.49 -23.81
N GLU A 125 -9.15 0.30 -24.14
CA GLU A 125 -9.98 -0.91 -24.27
C GLU A 125 -10.73 -1.22 -22.97
N ARG A 126 -10.16 -0.84 -21.82
CA ARG A 126 -10.76 -1.00 -20.50
C ARG A 126 -11.55 0.20 -20.00
N GLY A 127 -11.70 1.26 -20.79
CA GLY A 127 -12.44 2.45 -20.40
C GLY A 127 -11.72 3.36 -19.39
N ILE A 128 -10.41 3.16 -19.18
CA ILE A 128 -9.61 3.88 -18.17
C ILE A 128 -9.12 5.21 -18.75
N ARG A 129 -9.36 6.31 -18.02
CA ARG A 129 -8.94 7.67 -18.40
C ARG A 129 -7.51 7.95 -18.00
N ILE A 130 -6.85 8.80 -18.78
CA ILE A 130 -5.40 9.01 -18.68
C ILE A 130 -5.10 10.48 -18.35
N LEU A 131 -4.24 10.70 -17.36
CA LEU A 131 -3.57 11.98 -17.10
C LEU A 131 -2.08 11.79 -17.39
N ILE A 132 -1.52 12.58 -18.31
CA ILE A 132 -0.10 12.49 -18.67
C ILE A 132 0.66 13.65 -18.04
N THR A 133 1.71 13.35 -17.29
CA THR A 133 2.72 14.32 -16.90
C THR A 133 3.85 14.26 -17.93
N GLY A 134 4.03 15.37 -18.65
CA GLY A 134 4.78 15.40 -19.91
C GLY A 134 6.28 15.14 -19.76
N MET A 135 6.88 15.51 -18.64
CA MET A 135 8.32 15.32 -18.38
C MET A 135 8.64 15.29 -16.87
N THR A 136 9.86 14.88 -16.52
CA THR A 136 10.36 14.83 -15.13
C THR A 136 11.57 15.73 -14.90
N ASN A 137 12.39 15.94 -15.93
CA ASN A 137 13.67 16.62 -15.83
C ASN A 137 14.64 16.04 -14.77
N PHE A 138 14.57 14.72 -14.54
CA PHE A 138 15.59 13.94 -13.84
C PHE A 138 15.82 12.59 -14.51
N GLY A 139 16.86 11.85 -14.09
CA GLY A 139 17.28 10.61 -14.73
C GLY A 139 16.42 9.38 -14.42
N ASN A 140 16.67 8.28 -15.12
CA ASN A 140 15.92 7.02 -15.06
C ASN A 140 16.51 5.96 -14.09
N GLY A 141 17.34 6.41 -13.16
CA GLY A 141 18.29 5.56 -12.46
C GLY A 141 17.68 4.65 -11.41
N TYR A 142 16.74 5.09 -10.59
CA TYR A 142 16.27 4.32 -9.43
C TYR A 142 15.86 2.88 -9.79
N PRO A 143 16.19 1.85 -8.98
CA PRO A 143 17.10 1.86 -7.81
C PRO A 143 18.59 1.75 -8.20
N GLU A 144 18.89 1.78 -9.49
CA GLU A 144 20.20 1.66 -10.12
C GLU A 144 20.80 3.06 -10.41
N ARG A 145 21.85 3.11 -11.23
CA ARG A 145 22.42 4.38 -11.72
C ARG A 145 21.70 4.84 -12.98
N ASN A 146 21.61 6.16 -13.14
CA ASN A 146 21.13 6.76 -14.38
C ASN A 146 21.92 6.25 -15.60
N ILE A 147 21.23 5.97 -16.69
CA ILE A 147 21.81 5.72 -18.00
C ILE A 147 21.71 7.02 -18.80
N ASN A 148 22.85 7.60 -19.17
CA ASN A 148 22.86 8.82 -19.98
C ASN A 148 22.44 8.50 -21.43
N THR A 149 21.28 9.01 -21.83
CA THR A 149 20.68 8.85 -23.16
C THR A 149 20.98 10.02 -24.11
N ASP A 150 21.80 10.99 -23.68
CA ASP A 150 22.05 12.26 -24.37
C ASP A 150 20.79 13.12 -24.60
N ALA A 151 19.73 12.87 -23.82
CA ALA A 151 18.53 13.70 -23.81
C ALA A 151 18.78 15.09 -23.23
N PHE A 152 17.99 16.10 -23.65
CA PHE A 152 18.17 17.49 -23.21
C PHE A 152 18.27 17.64 -21.68
N THR A 153 17.50 16.86 -20.91
CA THR A 153 17.52 16.87 -19.44
C THR A 153 18.88 16.58 -18.82
N TYR A 154 19.70 15.71 -19.42
CA TYR A 154 21.03 15.39 -18.88
C TYR A 154 22.07 16.51 -19.08
N HIS A 155 21.75 17.56 -19.84
CA HIS A 155 22.64 18.69 -20.07
C HIS A 155 22.40 19.88 -19.13
N TYR A 156 21.44 19.80 -18.22
CA TYR A 156 21.09 20.87 -17.31
C TYR A 156 20.81 20.32 -15.90
N ASP A 157 21.19 21.05 -14.86
CA ASP A 157 20.81 20.69 -13.50
C ASP A 157 19.29 20.81 -13.30
N LYS A 158 18.68 19.89 -12.53
CA LYS A 158 17.22 19.83 -12.28
C LYS A 158 16.63 21.18 -11.88
N CYS A 159 17.32 21.95 -11.05
CA CYS A 159 16.84 23.25 -10.56
C CYS A 159 17.18 24.43 -11.48
N ALA A 160 18.06 24.25 -12.47
CA ALA A 160 18.41 25.27 -13.46
C ALA A 160 17.65 25.13 -14.79
N VAL A 161 17.10 23.93 -15.05
CA VAL A 161 16.41 23.58 -16.31
C VAL A 161 15.20 24.47 -16.63
N HIS A 162 14.56 25.04 -15.61
CA HIS A 162 13.40 25.93 -15.75
C HIS A 162 13.77 27.41 -15.95
N ALA A 163 15.05 27.77 -15.81
CA ALA A 163 15.55 29.13 -15.99
C ALA A 163 16.46 29.28 -17.22
N ASN A 164 17.06 28.18 -17.69
CA ASN A 164 17.97 28.20 -18.83
C ASN A 164 17.21 28.33 -20.17
N PRO A 165 17.43 29.39 -20.97
CA PRO A 165 16.67 29.62 -22.21
C PRO A 165 16.78 28.49 -23.25
N GLN A 166 17.93 27.81 -23.34
CA GLN A 166 18.13 26.69 -24.26
C GLN A 166 17.39 25.43 -23.78
N ALA A 167 17.45 25.14 -22.48
CA ALA A 167 16.70 24.04 -21.89
C ALA A 167 15.19 24.22 -22.07
N ILE A 168 14.68 25.43 -21.86
CA ILE A 168 13.26 25.75 -22.07
C ILE A 168 12.89 25.59 -23.55
N ALA A 169 13.75 26.01 -24.48
CA ALA A 169 13.48 25.83 -25.91
C ALA A 169 13.43 24.34 -26.31
N ALA A 170 14.29 23.49 -25.74
CA ALA A 170 14.23 22.05 -25.93
C ALA A 170 12.92 21.46 -25.37
N GLN A 171 12.49 21.89 -24.18
CA GLN A 171 11.22 21.47 -23.58
C GLN A 171 10.00 21.90 -24.43
N GLU A 172 9.98 23.13 -24.95
CA GLU A 172 8.90 23.61 -25.83
C GLU A 172 8.79 22.75 -27.09
N LYS A 173 9.95 22.41 -27.69
CA LYS A 173 10.01 21.54 -28.87
C LYS A 173 9.49 20.14 -28.54
N TYR A 174 9.96 19.57 -27.44
CA TYR A 174 9.61 18.23 -26.99
C TYR A 174 8.11 18.11 -26.69
N ILE A 175 7.56 18.99 -25.84
CA ILE A 175 6.15 18.92 -25.46
C ILE A 175 5.22 19.14 -26.66
N THR A 176 5.61 19.98 -27.61
CA THR A 176 4.86 20.18 -28.86
C THR A 176 4.83 18.91 -29.69
N GLN A 177 5.98 18.26 -29.88
CA GLN A 177 6.08 17.01 -30.64
C GLN A 177 5.34 15.86 -29.93
N LEU A 178 5.43 15.76 -28.61
CA LEU A 178 4.69 14.77 -27.80
C LEU A 178 3.17 14.93 -27.98
N LEU A 179 2.66 16.16 -27.97
CA LEU A 179 1.23 16.42 -28.16
C LEU A 179 0.73 16.12 -29.58
N HIS A 180 1.60 16.27 -30.58
CA HIS A 180 1.33 15.92 -31.98
C HIS A 180 1.51 14.42 -32.28
N HIS A 181 2.21 13.69 -31.42
CA HIS A 181 2.48 12.27 -31.61
C HIS A 181 1.17 11.49 -31.76
N VAL A 182 1.10 10.69 -32.83
CA VAL A 182 -0.03 9.83 -33.15
C VAL A 182 0.28 8.44 -32.64
N ASN A 183 -0.50 7.99 -31.66
CA ASN A 183 -0.40 6.63 -31.15
C ASN A 183 -0.77 5.65 -32.29
N PRO A 184 0.14 4.76 -32.72
CA PRO A 184 -0.10 3.86 -33.84
C PRO A 184 -1.19 2.81 -33.56
N TYR A 185 -1.49 2.52 -32.28
CA TYR A 185 -2.52 1.55 -31.89
C TYR A 185 -3.92 2.16 -31.84
N THR A 186 -4.05 3.47 -31.57
CA THR A 186 -5.35 4.15 -31.49
C THR A 186 -5.66 5.02 -32.70
N GLY A 187 -4.64 5.42 -33.46
CA GLY A 187 -4.74 6.37 -34.57
C GLY A 187 -5.00 7.82 -34.13
N ASN A 188 -5.01 8.10 -32.82
CA ASN A 188 -5.25 9.44 -32.30
C ASN A 188 -3.93 10.13 -31.95
N ALA A 189 -3.84 11.44 -32.25
CA ALA A 189 -2.82 12.28 -31.65
C ALA A 189 -3.10 12.45 -30.15
N TYR A 190 -2.06 12.55 -29.32
CA TYR A 190 -2.22 12.67 -27.87
C TYR A 190 -3.12 13.84 -27.49
N GLN A 191 -3.00 14.98 -28.17
CA GLN A 191 -3.85 16.15 -27.90
C GLN A 191 -5.33 16.01 -28.32
N THR A 192 -5.66 15.05 -29.20
CA THR A 192 -7.05 14.81 -29.66
C THR A 192 -7.66 13.52 -29.13
N ASP A 193 -6.87 12.64 -28.50
CA ASP A 193 -7.34 11.37 -27.95
C ASP A 193 -8.39 11.59 -26.84
N PRO A 194 -9.63 11.09 -26.95
CA PRO A 194 -10.67 11.39 -25.98
C PRO A 194 -10.46 10.75 -24.59
N TYR A 195 -9.56 9.77 -24.44
CA TYR A 195 -9.26 9.12 -23.17
C TYR A 195 -8.18 9.83 -22.36
N ILE A 196 -7.29 10.58 -23.00
CA ILE A 196 -6.36 11.48 -22.32
C ILE A 196 -7.13 12.73 -21.91
N ILE A 197 -7.35 12.93 -20.61
CA ILE A 197 -8.22 13.99 -20.08
C ILE A 197 -7.50 15.32 -19.88
N GLY A 198 -6.18 15.32 -19.84
CA GLY A 198 -5.37 16.49 -19.56
C GLY A 198 -3.89 16.16 -19.48
N PHE A 199 -3.09 17.21 -19.31
CA PHE A 199 -1.65 17.13 -19.26
C PHE A 199 -1.09 17.95 -18.11
N GLU A 200 -0.28 17.35 -17.25
CA GLU A 200 0.59 18.08 -16.34
C GLU A 200 1.91 18.40 -17.05
N ILE A 201 2.42 19.62 -16.89
CA ILE A 201 3.64 20.05 -17.59
C ILE A 201 4.86 19.24 -17.14
N ASN A 202 5.09 19.16 -15.82
CA ASN A 202 6.31 18.60 -15.25
C ASN A 202 6.02 17.91 -13.91
N ASN A 203 6.70 16.78 -13.67
CA ASN A 203 6.70 16.02 -12.42
C ASN A 203 7.74 16.60 -11.44
N GLU A 204 7.29 17.03 -10.26
CA GLU A 204 8.16 17.51 -9.18
C GLU A 204 9.18 18.59 -9.64
N PRO A 205 8.70 19.73 -10.17
CA PRO A 205 9.57 20.76 -10.67
C PRO A 205 10.42 21.35 -9.53
N CYS A 206 11.66 21.72 -9.84
CA CYS A 206 12.49 22.51 -8.94
C CYS A 206 12.60 23.94 -9.45
N HIS A 207 12.01 24.88 -8.71
CA HIS A 207 12.15 26.32 -8.92
C HIS A 207 13.08 26.92 -7.88
N THR A 208 13.97 27.80 -8.31
CA THR A 208 14.80 28.59 -7.41
C THR A 208 14.82 30.04 -7.88
N GLY A 209 14.98 30.98 -6.96
CA GLY A 209 15.12 32.41 -7.28
C GLY A 209 13.80 33.14 -7.45
N ALA A 210 13.71 34.02 -8.46
CA ALA A 210 12.59 34.93 -8.59
C ALA A 210 11.30 34.24 -9.08
N ILE A 211 10.17 34.55 -8.44
CA ILE A 211 8.84 34.05 -8.81
C ILE A 211 8.52 34.34 -10.30
N GLN A 212 8.99 35.48 -10.83
CA GLN A 212 8.78 35.84 -12.23
C GLN A 212 9.38 34.82 -13.21
N THR A 213 10.55 34.24 -12.90
CA THR A 213 11.18 33.21 -13.74
C THR A 213 10.27 31.98 -13.86
N THR A 214 9.65 31.57 -12.76
CA THR A 214 8.67 30.48 -12.75
C THR A 214 7.42 30.84 -13.56
N SER A 215 6.89 32.06 -13.40
CA SER A 215 5.75 32.54 -14.20
C SER A 215 6.05 32.52 -15.70
N ASP A 216 7.25 32.98 -16.10
CA ASP A 216 7.68 33.03 -17.50
C ASP A 216 7.84 31.62 -18.07
N TYR A 217 8.44 30.70 -17.32
CA TYR A 217 8.57 29.30 -17.71
C TYR A 217 7.20 28.64 -17.95
N ILE A 218 6.28 28.75 -16.98
CA ILE A 218 4.95 28.16 -17.10
C ILE A 218 4.19 28.79 -18.27
N GLY A 219 4.28 30.11 -18.44
CA GLY A 219 3.69 30.82 -19.57
C GLY A 219 4.19 30.31 -20.92
N ARG A 220 5.51 30.05 -21.04
CA ARG A 220 6.11 29.46 -22.25
C ARG A 220 5.60 28.05 -22.54
N MET A 221 5.57 27.18 -21.53
CA MET A 221 5.05 25.81 -21.69
C MET A 221 3.56 25.80 -22.07
N VAL A 222 2.73 26.59 -21.38
CA VAL A 222 1.30 26.74 -21.70
C VAL A 222 1.12 27.22 -23.14
N ASN A 223 1.91 28.22 -23.57
CA ASN A 223 1.85 28.73 -24.94
C ASN A 223 2.25 27.67 -25.97
N ALA A 224 3.30 26.87 -25.73
CA ALA A 224 3.71 25.79 -26.60
C ALA A 224 2.61 24.74 -26.75
N MET A 225 2.02 24.28 -25.64
CA MET A 225 0.91 23.32 -25.64
C MET A 225 -0.33 23.87 -26.34
N LYS A 226 -0.69 25.15 -26.15
CA LYS A 226 -1.82 25.76 -26.86
C LYS A 226 -1.55 25.87 -28.37
N LYS A 227 -0.33 26.25 -28.77
CA LYS A 227 0.08 26.34 -30.18
C LYS A 227 0.11 24.98 -30.88
N SER A 228 0.33 23.88 -30.14
CA SER A 228 0.22 22.53 -30.72
C SER A 228 -1.22 22.21 -31.13
N GLY A 229 -2.22 22.91 -30.58
CA GLY A 229 -3.64 22.66 -30.78
C GLY A 229 -4.31 21.95 -29.59
N ASN A 230 -3.61 21.82 -28.45
CA ASN A 230 -4.20 21.23 -27.24
C ASN A 230 -5.38 22.07 -26.73
N LYS A 231 -6.52 21.42 -26.56
CA LYS A 231 -7.74 22.00 -25.97
C LYS A 231 -8.08 21.37 -24.61
N LYS A 232 -7.28 20.42 -24.15
CA LYS A 232 -7.50 19.70 -22.89
C LYS A 232 -6.93 20.50 -21.71
N PRO A 233 -7.49 20.34 -20.51
CA PRO A 233 -6.96 20.92 -19.28
C PRO A 233 -5.44 20.74 -19.13
N ILE A 234 -4.75 21.83 -18.81
CA ILE A 234 -3.33 21.83 -18.43
C ILE A 234 -3.25 21.92 -16.90
N PHE A 235 -2.38 21.10 -16.31
CA PHE A 235 -2.12 21.01 -14.87
C PHE A 235 -0.68 21.44 -14.54
N TYR A 236 -0.47 21.89 -13.31
CA TYR A 236 0.85 22.17 -12.78
C TYR A 236 0.99 21.73 -11.33
N ASN A 237 2.16 21.18 -11.01
CA ASN A 237 2.50 20.65 -9.69
C ASN A 237 2.65 21.76 -8.66
N VAL A 238 2.02 21.60 -7.50
CA VAL A 238 2.08 22.58 -6.39
C VAL A 238 2.58 21.96 -5.08
N SER A 239 3.11 20.74 -5.13
CA SER A 239 3.66 20.04 -3.96
C SER A 239 5.08 20.50 -3.62
N HIS A 240 5.76 21.10 -4.59
CA HIS A 240 7.12 21.60 -4.48
C HIS A 240 7.14 23.13 -4.52
N ASN A 241 8.22 23.72 -3.97
CA ASN A 241 8.48 25.17 -4.02
C ASN A 241 7.30 26.03 -3.56
N MET A 242 6.87 25.85 -2.30
CA MET A 242 5.69 26.52 -1.76
C MET A 242 5.75 28.06 -1.90
N GLU A 243 6.94 28.65 -1.86
CA GLU A 243 7.20 30.06 -2.07
C GLU A 243 6.87 30.55 -3.50
N HIS A 244 6.77 29.65 -4.49
CA HIS A 244 6.41 29.94 -5.88
C HIS A 244 4.93 29.71 -6.20
N VAL A 245 4.09 29.26 -5.26
CA VAL A 245 2.68 28.89 -5.52
C VAL A 245 1.87 29.98 -6.21
N LYS A 246 2.18 31.25 -5.96
CA LYS A 246 1.54 32.39 -6.63
C LYS A 246 1.69 32.32 -8.15
N ALA A 247 2.87 31.97 -8.67
CA ALA A 247 3.10 31.81 -10.09
C ALA A 247 2.22 30.70 -10.70
N TYR A 248 2.01 29.61 -9.95
CA TYR A 248 1.17 28.48 -10.39
C TYR A 248 -0.29 28.89 -10.52
N PHE A 249 -0.80 29.65 -9.55
CA PHE A 249 -2.20 30.07 -9.53
C PHE A 249 -2.51 31.22 -10.50
N ASP A 250 -1.54 32.09 -10.78
CA ASP A 250 -1.68 33.17 -11.78
C ASP A 250 -1.59 32.64 -13.23
N ALA A 251 -1.01 31.45 -13.44
CA ALA A 251 -0.88 30.86 -14.76
C ALA A 251 -2.22 30.43 -15.39
N ASP A 252 -2.25 30.46 -16.73
CA ASP A 252 -3.38 30.07 -17.57
C ASP A 252 -3.47 28.53 -17.73
N ILE A 253 -3.47 27.86 -16.57
CA ILE A 253 -3.69 26.42 -16.36
C ILE A 253 -5.07 26.17 -15.76
N GLN A 254 -5.63 24.99 -15.98
CA GLN A 254 -6.98 24.62 -15.54
C GLN A 254 -7.00 23.78 -14.27
N GLY A 255 -5.86 23.25 -13.82
CA GLY A 255 -5.80 22.50 -12.58
C GLY A 255 -4.42 22.50 -11.92
N THR A 256 -4.38 22.01 -10.70
CA THR A 256 -3.18 21.83 -9.89
C THR A 256 -3.10 20.41 -9.35
N THR A 257 -1.87 19.94 -9.16
CA THR A 257 -1.54 18.56 -8.81
C THR A 257 -0.75 18.49 -7.50
N TYR A 258 -1.10 17.51 -6.69
CA TYR A 258 -0.69 17.37 -5.29
C TYR A 258 -0.15 15.97 -4.99
N GLN A 259 0.78 15.87 -4.03
CA GLN A 259 1.28 14.62 -3.46
C GLN A 259 0.75 14.40 -2.05
N TRP A 260 0.82 13.15 -1.58
CA TRP A 260 0.74 12.85 -0.15
C TRP A 260 1.46 11.55 0.23
N TYR A 261 2.52 11.69 1.03
CA TYR A 261 3.20 10.56 1.69
C TYR A 261 3.13 10.78 3.20
N PRO A 262 2.02 10.40 3.85
CA PRO A 262 1.73 10.75 5.23
C PRO A 262 2.72 10.11 6.22
N VAL A 263 3.31 8.97 5.88
CA VAL A 263 4.17 8.16 6.76
C VAL A 263 5.63 8.12 6.30
N GLY A 264 6.04 9.12 5.52
CA GLY A 264 7.37 9.18 4.89
C GLY A 264 7.56 8.10 3.83
N LEU A 265 8.80 7.95 3.36
CA LEU A 265 9.22 6.97 2.37
C LEU A 265 10.56 6.35 2.75
N VAL A 266 10.85 5.17 2.19
CA VAL A 266 12.17 4.50 2.27
C VAL A 266 12.62 4.23 3.71
N ALA A 267 11.73 3.73 4.56
CA ALA A 267 12.06 3.32 5.92
C ALA A 267 13.08 2.16 5.98
N GLY A 268 13.20 1.38 4.89
CA GLY A 268 14.05 0.20 4.83
C GLY A 268 13.54 -0.99 5.65
N ARG A 269 12.30 -0.90 6.13
CA ARG A 269 11.55 -1.93 6.87
C ARG A 269 10.06 -1.61 6.89
N GLU A 270 9.25 -2.59 7.21
CA GLU A 270 7.82 -2.38 7.45
C GLU A 270 7.58 -1.49 8.68
N ARG A 271 6.79 -0.43 8.50
CA ARG A 271 6.32 0.46 9.56
C ARG A 271 5.07 -0.11 10.20
N GLN A 272 5.04 -0.09 11.53
CA GLN A 272 3.93 -0.58 12.33
C GLN A 272 3.26 0.55 13.14
N GLY A 273 2.00 0.30 13.52
CA GLY A 273 1.19 1.17 14.37
C GLY A 273 -0.03 1.76 13.66
N ASN A 274 -0.83 2.50 14.42
CA ASN A 274 -2.02 3.17 13.89
C ASN A 274 -1.67 4.49 13.20
N PHE A 275 -1.91 4.56 11.89
CA PHE A 275 -1.66 5.74 11.07
C PHE A 275 -2.94 6.50 10.66
N LEU A 276 -4.11 6.18 11.21
CA LEU A 276 -5.34 6.94 10.95
C LEU A 276 -5.22 8.44 11.31
N PRO A 277 -4.57 8.83 12.43
CA PRO A 277 -4.32 10.25 12.72
C PRO A 277 -3.49 10.98 11.65
N TYR A 278 -2.62 10.26 10.92
CA TYR A 278 -1.74 10.84 9.90
C TYR A 278 -2.50 11.20 8.61
N ILE A 279 -3.71 10.67 8.44
CA ILE A 279 -4.52 10.80 7.23
C ILE A 279 -5.90 11.41 7.47
N ASP A 280 -6.13 11.97 8.67
CA ASP A 280 -7.39 12.61 9.07
C ASP A 280 -7.74 13.79 8.13
N GLN A 281 -6.77 14.66 7.86
CA GLN A 281 -6.97 15.89 7.09
C GLN A 281 -5.88 16.12 6.04
N TYR A 282 -6.27 16.82 4.97
CA TYR A 282 -5.37 17.35 3.96
C TYR A 282 -5.57 18.86 3.84
N ASN A 283 -4.89 19.60 4.71
CA ASN A 283 -5.01 21.06 4.78
C ASN A 283 -4.09 21.72 3.76
N ILE A 284 -4.66 22.59 2.90
CA ILE A 284 -3.92 23.31 1.86
C ILE A 284 -3.76 24.77 2.31
N PRO A 285 -2.58 25.19 2.82
CA PRO A 285 -2.42 26.46 3.50
C PRO A 285 -2.61 27.69 2.61
N PHE A 286 -2.50 27.50 1.29
CA PHE A 286 -2.69 28.54 0.28
C PHE A 286 -4.07 28.49 -0.39
N SER A 287 -5.07 27.86 0.24
CA SER A 287 -6.43 27.77 -0.30
C SER A 287 -7.12 29.12 -0.51
N ASN A 288 -6.63 30.17 0.15
CA ASN A 288 -7.17 31.54 0.05
C ASN A 288 -6.57 32.35 -1.11
N LEU A 289 -5.62 31.79 -1.88
CA LEU A 289 -5.03 32.49 -3.02
C LEU A 289 -6.07 32.73 -4.13
N LYS A 290 -5.95 33.89 -4.77
CA LYS A 290 -6.72 34.20 -5.98
C LYS A 290 -6.45 33.13 -7.04
N GLY A 291 -7.51 32.57 -7.62
CA GLY A 291 -7.39 31.49 -8.60
C GLY A 291 -7.31 30.08 -7.98
N PHE A 292 -7.32 29.92 -6.66
CA PHE A 292 -7.37 28.58 -6.05
C PHE A 292 -8.70 27.88 -6.34
N ALA A 293 -9.81 28.60 -6.17
CA ALA A 293 -11.15 28.05 -6.28
C ALA A 293 -11.55 27.70 -7.72
N ASN A 294 -10.91 28.26 -8.76
CA ASN A 294 -11.26 28.01 -10.15
C ASN A 294 -10.35 26.98 -10.85
N LYS A 295 -9.50 26.28 -10.09
CA LYS A 295 -8.63 25.21 -10.60
C LYS A 295 -9.04 23.85 -10.06
N ALA A 296 -9.09 22.87 -10.97
CA ALA A 296 -9.28 21.47 -10.62
C ALA A 296 -8.14 20.95 -9.76
N LYS A 297 -8.44 19.98 -8.88
CA LYS A 297 -7.47 19.39 -7.96
C LYS A 297 -7.30 17.91 -8.26
N ALA A 298 -6.04 17.51 -8.45
CA ALA A 298 -5.62 16.14 -8.68
C ALA A 298 -4.55 15.73 -7.66
N VAL A 299 -4.75 14.62 -6.95
CA VAL A 299 -3.66 13.92 -6.28
C VAL A 299 -3.06 12.99 -7.31
N TYR A 300 -1.88 13.34 -7.81
CA TYR A 300 -1.26 12.61 -8.91
C TYR A 300 -0.42 11.43 -8.40
N GLU A 301 0.11 11.56 -7.18
CA GLU A 301 0.84 10.51 -6.46
C GLU A 301 0.50 10.58 -4.98
N TYR A 302 0.14 9.44 -4.39
CA TYR A 302 0.09 9.30 -2.94
C TYR A 302 0.32 7.84 -2.59
N ASP A 303 0.79 7.60 -1.37
CA ASP A 303 0.78 6.27 -0.78
C ASP A 303 1.01 6.36 0.73
N PRO A 304 0.26 5.60 1.54
CA PRO A 304 0.66 5.33 2.91
C PRO A 304 1.76 4.27 2.89
N ALA A 305 2.98 4.73 2.62
CA ALA A 305 4.10 3.87 2.25
C ALA A 305 4.70 3.06 3.41
N ASP A 306 5.61 2.14 3.07
CA ASP A 306 6.33 1.25 3.96
C ASP A 306 5.45 0.37 4.88
N ASN A 307 4.21 0.09 4.49
CA ASN A 307 3.34 -0.83 5.21
C ASN A 307 2.38 -1.58 4.27
N LEU A 308 1.87 -2.73 4.76
CA LEU A 308 0.92 -3.58 4.06
C LEU A 308 -0.53 -3.41 4.54
N TYR A 309 -0.80 -2.41 5.39
CA TYR A 309 -2.12 -2.24 5.99
C TYR A 309 -3.19 -1.96 4.94
N SER A 310 -4.38 -2.47 5.21
CA SER A 310 -5.51 -2.43 4.30
C SER A 310 -6.58 -1.41 4.70
N TYR A 311 -6.41 -0.67 5.81
CA TYR A 311 -7.40 0.29 6.30
C TYR A 311 -7.17 1.74 5.80
N MET A 312 -6.01 2.05 5.21
CA MET A 312 -5.61 3.44 4.96
C MET A 312 -6.16 4.06 3.66
N HIS A 313 -6.19 3.33 2.54
CA HIS A 313 -6.54 3.93 1.24
C HIS A 313 -7.97 4.50 1.16
N PRO A 314 -9.02 3.85 1.73
CA PRO A 314 -10.36 4.44 1.78
C PRO A 314 -10.44 5.70 2.63
N ALA A 315 -9.76 5.72 3.77
CA ALA A 315 -9.69 6.91 4.64
C ALA A 315 -8.98 8.08 3.91
N MET A 316 -7.86 7.82 3.23
CA MET A 316 -7.19 8.83 2.40
C MET A 316 -8.11 9.34 1.29
N SER A 317 -8.85 8.46 0.61
CA SER A 317 -9.81 8.86 -0.43
C SER A 317 -10.93 9.72 0.11
N ARG A 318 -11.47 9.40 1.29
CA ARG A 318 -12.44 10.25 2.00
C ARG A 318 -11.84 11.62 2.28
N THR A 319 -10.62 11.68 2.78
CA THR A 319 -9.90 12.94 3.06
C THR A 319 -9.69 13.76 1.78
N PHE A 320 -9.28 13.13 0.68
CA PHE A 320 -9.14 13.78 -0.62
C PHE A 320 -10.47 14.34 -1.14
N ARG A 321 -11.55 13.56 -1.07
CA ARG A 321 -12.88 14.04 -1.45
C ARG A 321 -13.32 15.22 -0.59
N SER A 322 -13.00 15.21 0.69
CA SER A 322 -13.26 16.32 1.64
C SER A 322 -12.47 17.59 1.33
N ALA A 323 -11.26 17.45 0.76
CA ALA A 323 -10.40 18.54 0.28
C ALA A 323 -10.68 18.97 -1.17
N GLY A 324 -11.64 18.32 -1.84
CA GLY A 324 -12.15 18.72 -3.14
C GLY A 324 -11.44 18.11 -4.35
N PHE A 325 -10.63 17.07 -4.13
CA PHE A 325 -9.96 16.33 -5.19
C PHE A 325 -10.95 15.51 -6.02
N GLN A 326 -10.71 15.49 -7.33
CA GLN A 326 -11.51 14.73 -8.29
C GLN A 326 -10.69 13.70 -9.05
N TRP A 327 -9.35 13.80 -9.01
CA TRP A 327 -8.44 12.80 -9.54
C TRP A 327 -7.54 12.31 -8.41
N ILE A 328 -7.47 11.01 -8.20
CA ILE A 328 -6.75 10.38 -7.11
C ILE A 328 -6.00 9.17 -7.68
N THR A 329 -4.67 9.25 -7.81
CA THR A 329 -3.85 8.13 -8.32
C THR A 329 -2.76 7.75 -7.33
N GLN A 330 -2.80 6.49 -6.87
CA GLN A 330 -1.78 5.92 -5.99
C GLN A 330 -0.47 5.75 -6.76
N PHE A 331 0.67 5.95 -6.10
CA PHE A 331 2.00 5.68 -6.66
C PHE A 331 2.67 4.56 -5.87
N ALA A 332 3.09 3.45 -6.46
CA ALA A 332 2.71 2.95 -7.77
C ALA A 332 2.29 1.48 -7.70
N TYR A 333 1.65 0.99 -8.75
CA TYR A 333 1.32 -0.42 -8.90
C TYR A 333 2.55 -1.21 -9.36
N ASP A 334 2.92 -2.25 -8.61
CA ASP A 334 4.03 -3.14 -8.93
C ASP A 334 3.64 -4.10 -10.07
N PRO A 335 4.41 -4.13 -11.18
CA PRO A 335 4.11 -5.04 -12.29
C PRO A 335 4.12 -6.49 -11.82
N MET A 336 3.10 -7.26 -12.18
CA MET A 336 2.87 -8.58 -11.61
C MET A 336 4.05 -9.54 -11.76
N ASP A 337 4.79 -9.45 -12.87
CA ASP A 337 5.91 -10.36 -13.14
C ASP A 337 7.18 -10.05 -12.32
N ILE A 338 7.24 -8.91 -11.62
CA ILE A 338 8.33 -8.55 -10.69
C ILE A 338 7.83 -8.24 -9.26
N ALA A 339 6.51 -8.28 -9.02
CA ALA A 339 5.92 -7.99 -7.72
C ALA A 339 6.29 -9.01 -6.63
N ALA A 340 6.85 -10.18 -6.96
CA ALA A 340 7.42 -11.11 -5.98
C ALA A 340 8.60 -10.50 -5.18
N TYR A 341 9.22 -9.44 -5.70
CA TYR A 341 10.48 -8.88 -5.20
C TYR A 341 10.36 -7.44 -4.67
N ASN A 342 9.25 -6.75 -4.98
CA ASN A 342 9.01 -5.33 -4.64
C ASN A 342 10.19 -4.41 -5.03
N THR A 343 10.69 -4.54 -6.26
CA THR A 343 11.88 -3.80 -6.72
C THR A 343 11.56 -2.51 -7.45
N GLU A 344 10.30 -2.27 -7.83
CA GLU A 344 9.94 -1.09 -8.63
C GLU A 344 10.16 0.19 -7.85
N TYR A 345 9.43 0.32 -6.75
CA TYR A 345 9.66 1.32 -5.73
C TYR A 345 9.42 0.65 -4.39
N GLN A 346 10.53 0.34 -3.71
CA GLN A 346 10.59 -0.46 -2.48
C GLN A 346 9.51 -0.09 -1.44
N THR A 347 9.08 1.16 -1.41
CA THR A 347 8.22 1.72 -0.36
C THR A 347 6.72 1.52 -0.61
N HIS A 348 6.26 1.24 -1.82
CA HIS A 348 4.82 1.31 -2.16
C HIS A 348 4.09 -0.03 -2.11
N TYR A 349 4.72 -1.05 -2.68
CA TYR A 349 4.24 -2.41 -2.77
C TYR A 349 2.73 -2.64 -2.96
N LEU A 350 2.23 -2.49 -4.19
CA LEU A 350 0.82 -2.69 -4.54
C LEU A 350 0.65 -3.64 -5.74
N ASN A 351 0.03 -4.80 -5.53
CA ASN A 351 -0.35 -5.72 -6.59
C ASN A 351 -1.53 -6.61 -6.17
N LEU A 352 -2.50 -6.88 -7.06
CA LEU A 352 -3.68 -7.67 -6.71
C LEU A 352 -3.34 -9.10 -6.24
N ALA A 353 -2.34 -9.74 -6.85
CA ALA A 353 -1.97 -11.10 -6.49
C ALA A 353 -1.06 -11.16 -5.26
N TYR A 354 -0.11 -10.23 -5.12
CA TYR A 354 0.91 -10.28 -4.06
C TYR A 354 0.54 -9.50 -2.80
N THR A 355 -0.33 -8.49 -2.89
CA THR A 355 -0.82 -7.71 -1.74
C THR A 355 -2.36 -7.63 -1.74
N PRO A 356 -3.07 -8.77 -1.73
CA PRO A 356 -4.52 -8.82 -1.98
C PRO A 356 -5.35 -7.94 -1.05
N ALA A 357 -5.04 -7.90 0.25
CA ALA A 357 -5.72 -7.03 1.21
C ALA A 357 -5.53 -5.54 0.86
N LYS A 358 -4.31 -5.10 0.55
CA LYS A 358 -4.00 -3.72 0.14
C LYS A 358 -4.62 -3.37 -1.22
N ALA A 359 -4.66 -4.30 -2.17
CA ALA A 359 -5.33 -4.10 -3.46
C ALA A 359 -6.86 -4.01 -3.35
N LEU A 360 -7.48 -4.80 -2.48
CA LEU A 360 -8.92 -4.63 -2.19
C LEU A 360 -9.20 -3.33 -1.44
N SER A 361 -8.26 -2.85 -0.62
CA SER A 361 -8.33 -1.53 0.02
C SER A 361 -8.43 -0.42 -1.02
N THR A 362 -7.62 -0.48 -2.08
CA THR A 362 -7.67 0.50 -3.18
C THR A 362 -8.92 0.36 -4.05
N MET A 363 -9.47 -0.85 -4.20
CA MET A 363 -10.79 -1.05 -4.83
C MET A 363 -11.91 -0.36 -4.03
N ILE A 364 -11.91 -0.49 -2.70
CA ILE A 364 -12.85 0.22 -1.83
C ILE A 364 -12.62 1.74 -1.92
N ALA A 365 -11.37 2.18 -1.94
CA ALA A 365 -11.00 3.58 -2.09
C ALA A 365 -11.51 4.19 -3.41
N ALA A 366 -11.52 3.41 -4.50
CA ALA A 366 -12.14 3.82 -5.76
C ALA A 366 -13.64 4.09 -5.59
N GLU A 367 -14.37 3.19 -4.92
CA GLU A 367 -15.79 3.37 -4.62
C GLU A 367 -16.03 4.60 -3.72
N VAL A 368 -15.14 4.88 -2.77
CA VAL A 368 -15.17 6.13 -1.97
C VAL A 368 -15.07 7.34 -2.89
N ALA A 369 -14.11 7.35 -3.83
CA ALA A 369 -13.94 8.47 -4.76
C ALA A 369 -15.16 8.69 -5.66
N TYR A 370 -15.84 7.61 -6.06
CA TYR A 370 -17.00 7.67 -6.96
C TYR A 370 -18.29 8.08 -6.24
N THR A 371 -18.44 7.72 -4.97
CA THR A 371 -19.71 7.87 -4.23
C THR A 371 -19.72 9.02 -3.23
N ILE A 372 -18.57 9.36 -2.62
CA ILE A 372 -18.48 10.47 -1.69
C ILE A 372 -18.48 11.80 -2.46
N PRO A 373 -19.43 12.71 -2.19
CA PRO A 373 -19.47 14.01 -2.85
C PRO A 373 -18.22 14.85 -2.56
N ARG A 374 -17.76 15.57 -3.58
CA ARG A 374 -16.65 16.52 -3.48
C ARG A 374 -16.96 17.59 -2.43
N ASN A 375 -16.00 17.92 -1.58
CA ASN A 375 -16.09 18.83 -0.44
C ASN A 375 -17.03 18.39 0.70
N LYS A 376 -17.55 17.14 0.69
CA LYS A 376 -18.28 16.62 1.85
C LYS A 376 -17.33 16.61 3.06
N LYS A 377 -17.78 17.16 4.18
CA LYS A 377 -17.04 17.15 5.44
C LYS A 377 -17.47 15.98 6.31
N PHE A 378 -16.56 15.52 7.14
CA PHE A 378 -16.76 14.48 8.14
C PHE A 378 -16.32 15.03 9.50
N GLU A 379 -16.73 14.36 10.57
CA GLU A 379 -16.13 14.58 11.88
C GLU A 379 -14.65 14.18 11.85
N GLN A 380 -13.89 14.54 12.87
CA GLN A 380 -12.48 14.17 12.96
C GLN A 380 -12.31 12.75 13.51
N TYR A 381 -11.11 12.20 13.34
CA TYR A 381 -10.72 10.93 13.93
C TYR A 381 -10.90 10.90 15.47
N PRO A 382 -11.55 9.87 16.03
CA PRO A 382 -11.85 8.56 15.41
C PRO A 382 -13.24 8.39 14.79
N GLN A 383 -14.14 9.38 14.87
CA GLN A 383 -15.50 9.26 14.33
C GLN A 383 -15.51 9.11 12.81
N ASP A 384 -14.52 9.70 12.15
CA ASP A 384 -14.31 9.65 10.70
C ASP A 384 -14.04 8.24 10.16
N THR A 385 -13.81 7.24 11.02
CA THR A 385 -13.60 5.83 10.64
C THR A 385 -14.86 5.17 10.09
N LEU A 386 -16.03 5.80 10.26
CA LEU A 386 -17.30 5.43 9.66
C LEU A 386 -17.79 6.57 8.74
N PHE A 387 -18.01 6.28 7.46
CA PHE A 387 -18.42 7.31 6.50
C PHE A 387 -19.20 6.73 5.33
N GLY A 388 -20.46 7.16 5.15
CA GLY A 388 -21.30 6.60 4.08
C GLY A 388 -21.52 5.10 4.27
N ASP A 389 -21.26 4.31 3.22
CA ASP A 389 -21.32 2.85 3.26
C ASP A 389 -19.99 2.20 3.69
N PHE A 390 -19.03 3.00 4.17
CA PHE A 390 -17.65 2.58 4.41
C PHE A 390 -17.28 2.60 5.88
N SER A 391 -16.43 1.65 6.29
CA SER A 391 -15.78 1.64 7.59
C SER A 391 -14.33 1.18 7.49
N VAL A 392 -13.45 1.77 8.30
CA VAL A 392 -12.04 1.37 8.42
C VAL A 392 -11.68 1.07 9.87
N SER A 393 -10.76 0.13 10.11
CA SER A 393 -10.36 -0.28 11.46
C SER A 393 -8.88 -0.65 11.51
N TYR A 394 -8.11 0.03 12.37
CA TYR A 394 -6.73 -0.34 12.67
C TYR A 394 -6.64 -1.69 13.38
N GLU A 395 -7.48 -1.90 14.41
CA GLU A 395 -7.40 -3.10 15.27
C GLU A 395 -7.70 -4.39 14.49
N GLN A 396 -8.55 -4.31 13.47
CA GLN A 396 -8.91 -5.44 12.63
C GLN A 396 -8.10 -5.48 11.32
N ASP A 397 -7.25 -4.48 11.09
CA ASP A 397 -6.67 -4.17 9.78
C ASP A 397 -7.73 -4.31 8.66
N LEU A 398 -8.83 -3.57 8.75
CA LEU A 398 -10.00 -3.79 7.90
C LEU A 398 -10.42 -2.51 7.18
N SER A 399 -10.67 -2.62 5.88
CA SER A 399 -11.59 -1.77 5.14
C SER A 399 -12.82 -2.57 4.76
N LEU A 400 -14.00 -1.98 4.93
CA LEU A 400 -15.28 -2.58 4.58
C LEU A 400 -16.14 -1.56 3.82
N MET A 401 -16.69 -1.98 2.68
CA MET A 401 -17.81 -1.34 2.00
C MET A 401 -19.05 -2.23 2.14
N ASN A 402 -20.13 -1.69 2.69
CA ASN A 402 -21.38 -2.42 2.93
C ASN A 402 -22.59 -1.68 2.37
N ALA A 403 -22.67 -1.64 1.03
CA ALA A 403 -23.78 -1.03 0.30
C ALA A 403 -24.94 -2.01 0.08
N GLN A 404 -26.05 -1.54 -0.50
CA GLN A 404 -27.21 -2.38 -0.79
C GLN A 404 -26.91 -3.52 -1.77
N ASP A 405 -26.01 -3.28 -2.73
CA ASP A 405 -25.74 -4.15 -3.88
C ASP A 405 -24.26 -4.55 -4.00
N LYS A 406 -23.37 -3.96 -3.20
CA LYS A 406 -21.93 -4.26 -3.16
C LYS A 406 -21.47 -4.51 -1.73
N TYR A 407 -20.62 -5.53 -1.56
CA TYR A 407 -20.08 -5.92 -0.27
C TYR A 407 -18.60 -6.29 -0.39
N PHE A 408 -17.70 -5.36 -0.04
CA PHE A 408 -16.25 -5.51 -0.23
C PHE A 408 -15.51 -5.43 1.11
N TYR A 409 -14.53 -6.31 1.35
CA TYR A 409 -13.73 -6.31 2.57
C TYR A 409 -12.31 -6.81 2.33
N THR A 410 -11.36 -6.25 3.09
CA THR A 410 -9.94 -6.53 2.94
C THR A 410 -9.39 -7.59 3.87
N ASN A 411 -10.14 -7.98 4.91
CA ASN A 411 -9.78 -8.98 5.91
C ASN A 411 -11.05 -9.58 6.54
N ASN A 412 -10.88 -10.47 7.52
CA ASN A 412 -11.99 -11.11 8.22
C ASN A 412 -12.96 -10.08 8.84
N THR A 413 -14.25 -10.27 8.62
CA THR A 413 -15.30 -9.43 9.20
C THR A 413 -16.50 -10.24 9.69
N THR A 414 -17.15 -9.78 10.75
CA THR A 414 -18.41 -10.35 11.27
C THR A 414 -19.63 -9.50 10.88
N VAL A 415 -19.41 -8.36 10.22
CA VAL A 415 -20.48 -7.43 9.83
C VAL A 415 -21.29 -8.05 8.70
N ARG A 416 -22.61 -8.20 8.88
CA ARG A 416 -23.48 -8.79 7.86
C ARG A 416 -23.72 -7.80 6.70
N PRO A 417 -23.88 -8.28 5.45
CA PRO A 417 -24.29 -7.42 4.35
C PRO A 417 -25.61 -6.71 4.66
N LEU A 418 -25.72 -5.44 4.29
CA LEU A 418 -26.89 -4.60 4.56
C LEU A 418 -28.16 -5.18 3.92
N ASN A 419 -28.02 -5.75 2.71
CA ASN A 419 -29.12 -6.41 2.01
C ASN A 419 -28.63 -7.63 1.20
N PRO A 420 -28.53 -8.82 1.83
CA PRO A 420 -27.98 -10.01 1.18
C PRO A 420 -28.71 -10.44 -0.11
N VAL A 421 -29.99 -10.10 -0.27
CA VAL A 421 -30.81 -10.47 -1.42
C VAL A 421 -30.55 -9.57 -2.64
N LYS A 422 -30.04 -8.35 -2.43
CA LYS A 422 -29.75 -7.38 -3.50
C LYS A 422 -28.31 -7.38 -3.97
N LEU A 423 -27.44 -8.19 -3.36
CA LEU A 423 -26.03 -8.27 -3.72
C LEU A 423 -25.85 -8.57 -5.21
N GLN A 424 -25.01 -7.76 -5.86
CA GLN A 424 -24.50 -7.95 -7.22
C GLN A 424 -23.01 -8.27 -7.21
N HIS A 425 -22.27 -7.71 -6.26
CA HIS A 425 -20.81 -7.82 -6.21
C HIS A 425 -20.33 -8.09 -4.78
N ILE A 426 -19.45 -9.09 -4.65
CA ILE A 426 -18.67 -9.34 -3.45
C ILE A 426 -17.20 -9.40 -3.85
N ALA A 427 -16.34 -8.80 -3.04
CA ALA A 427 -14.89 -8.85 -3.18
C ALA A 427 -14.28 -9.02 -1.79
N GLY A 428 -13.43 -10.02 -1.61
CA GLY A 428 -12.97 -10.39 -0.27
C GLY A 428 -11.54 -10.91 -0.26
N HIS A 429 -10.83 -10.56 0.82
CA HIS A 429 -9.68 -11.29 1.34
C HIS A 429 -10.03 -11.67 2.77
N GLY A 430 -9.87 -12.94 3.13
CA GLY A 430 -10.43 -13.51 4.36
C GLY A 430 -11.93 -13.84 4.27
N SER A 431 -12.59 -13.90 5.42
CA SER A 431 -13.95 -14.43 5.58
C SER A 431 -14.97 -13.38 6.04
N SER A 432 -16.22 -13.59 5.66
CA SER A 432 -17.39 -12.80 6.05
C SER A 432 -18.61 -13.69 6.35
N PRO A 433 -19.73 -13.14 6.86
CA PRO A 433 -20.93 -13.93 7.11
C PRO A 433 -21.56 -14.61 5.88
N VAL A 434 -21.17 -14.21 4.66
CA VAL A 434 -21.69 -14.79 3.41
C VAL A 434 -20.63 -15.56 2.62
N VAL A 435 -19.34 -15.42 2.94
CA VAL A 435 -18.26 -16.23 2.35
C VAL A 435 -17.24 -16.60 3.42
N GLU A 436 -17.11 -17.87 3.75
CA GLU A 436 -15.95 -18.38 4.49
C GLU A 436 -14.92 -18.89 3.48
N TYR A 437 -13.67 -18.43 3.60
CA TYR A 437 -12.60 -18.75 2.66
C TYR A 437 -11.32 -19.12 3.40
N GLY A 438 -10.75 -20.30 3.08
CA GLY A 438 -9.51 -20.78 3.69
C GLY A 438 -8.22 -20.25 3.07
N GLY A 439 -8.28 -19.64 1.88
CA GLY A 439 -7.09 -19.11 1.21
C GLY A 439 -6.70 -17.70 1.64
N SER A 440 -5.49 -17.29 1.26
CA SER A 440 -4.93 -15.95 1.50
C SER A 440 -5.00 -15.04 0.27
N GLY A 441 -5.43 -15.57 -0.89
CA GLY A 441 -5.69 -14.76 -2.09
C GLY A 441 -6.95 -13.89 -1.98
N ALA A 442 -7.09 -12.92 -2.89
CA ALA A 442 -8.36 -12.23 -3.09
C ALA A 442 -9.35 -13.11 -3.88
N TYR A 443 -10.64 -12.94 -3.65
CA TYR A 443 -11.70 -13.53 -4.47
C TYR A 443 -12.80 -12.51 -4.77
N PHE A 444 -13.56 -12.82 -5.81
CA PHE A 444 -14.64 -11.98 -6.25
C PHE A 444 -15.83 -12.78 -6.76
N LEU A 445 -17.04 -12.33 -6.41
CA LEU A 445 -18.30 -12.89 -6.88
C LEU A 445 -19.11 -11.79 -7.57
N ASP A 446 -19.44 -12.00 -8.84
CA ASP A 446 -20.22 -11.07 -9.65
C ASP A 446 -21.48 -11.77 -10.17
N ARG A 447 -22.65 -11.21 -9.85
CA ARG A 447 -23.93 -11.72 -10.34
C ARG A 447 -24.09 -11.44 -11.83
N LEU A 448 -24.41 -12.45 -12.61
CA LEU A 448 -24.63 -12.35 -14.06
C LEU A 448 -26.12 -12.30 -14.41
N GLU A 449 -26.91 -13.13 -13.72
CA GLU A 449 -28.37 -13.13 -13.69
C GLU A 449 -28.83 -13.78 -12.38
N ASP A 450 -30.11 -13.69 -12.03
CA ASP A 450 -30.62 -14.26 -10.77
C ASP A 450 -30.28 -15.76 -10.65
N GLY A 451 -29.52 -16.13 -9.62
CA GLY A 451 -29.03 -17.48 -9.37
C GLY A 451 -27.80 -17.91 -10.18
N LEU A 452 -27.16 -17.01 -10.94
CA LEU A 452 -25.92 -17.28 -11.67
C LEU A 452 -24.84 -16.24 -11.31
N TRP A 453 -23.70 -16.73 -10.83
CA TRP A 453 -22.59 -15.91 -10.38
C TRP A 453 -21.28 -16.32 -11.06
N ARG A 454 -20.42 -15.35 -11.35
CA ARG A 454 -19.01 -15.58 -11.69
C ARG A 454 -18.19 -15.50 -10.42
N LEU A 455 -17.41 -16.53 -10.12
CA LEU A 455 -16.39 -16.54 -9.08
C LEU A 455 -15.02 -16.40 -9.73
N GLU A 456 -14.19 -15.52 -9.21
CA GLU A 456 -12.76 -15.43 -9.53
C GLU A 456 -11.95 -15.55 -8.24
N VAL A 457 -10.91 -16.37 -8.25
CA VAL A 457 -10.07 -16.64 -7.08
C VAL A 457 -8.61 -16.44 -7.48
N MET A 458 -7.94 -15.49 -6.83
CA MET A 458 -6.50 -15.26 -6.94
C MET A 458 -5.74 -16.30 -6.10
N PRO A 459 -4.48 -16.63 -6.46
CA PRO A 459 -3.68 -17.57 -5.68
C PRO A 459 -3.38 -17.03 -4.27
N ASP A 460 -3.02 -17.96 -3.38
CA ASP A 460 -2.56 -17.62 -2.04
C ASP A 460 -1.25 -16.82 -2.12
N ALA A 461 -1.12 -15.83 -1.24
CA ALA A 461 0.00 -14.90 -1.20
C ALA A 461 0.59 -14.85 0.21
N GLU A 462 1.76 -15.48 0.37
CA GLU A 462 2.39 -15.68 1.67
C GLU A 462 3.61 -14.77 1.81
N LYS A 463 3.58 -13.81 2.75
CA LYS A 463 4.74 -12.97 3.08
C LYS A 463 5.84 -13.84 3.70
N ILE A 464 6.97 -13.95 3.01
CA ILE A 464 8.13 -14.74 3.44
C ILE A 464 9.30 -13.89 3.93
N ALA A 465 9.32 -12.60 3.63
CA ALA A 465 10.30 -11.65 4.13
C ALA A 465 9.70 -10.23 4.21
N ASP A 466 10.37 -9.30 4.89
CA ASP A 466 9.96 -7.90 4.93
C ASP A 466 10.05 -7.28 3.51
N PRO A 467 8.93 -6.92 2.86
CA PRO A 467 8.97 -6.40 1.50
C PRO A 467 9.65 -5.04 1.38
N PHE A 468 9.75 -4.28 2.47
CA PHE A 468 10.32 -2.93 2.50
C PHE A 468 11.80 -2.92 2.90
N ALA A 469 12.43 -4.07 3.12
CA ALA A 469 13.89 -4.18 3.22
C ALA A 469 14.55 -3.98 1.85
N LYS A 470 15.90 -3.85 1.81
CA LYS A 470 16.66 -3.54 0.58
C LYS A 470 16.18 -4.39 -0.62
N PRO A 471 15.78 -3.76 -1.74
CA PRO A 471 15.18 -4.46 -2.87
C PRO A 471 16.22 -5.27 -3.63
N SER A 472 15.82 -6.45 -4.13
CA SER A 472 16.64 -7.31 -4.98
C SER A 472 15.77 -8.27 -5.79
N LEU A 473 16.06 -8.44 -7.08
CA LEU A 473 15.39 -9.41 -7.96
C LEU A 473 15.71 -10.89 -7.62
N ASP A 474 16.66 -11.12 -6.70
CA ASP A 474 17.02 -12.44 -6.17
C ASP A 474 16.39 -12.71 -4.79
N ARG A 475 15.63 -11.75 -4.25
CA ARG A 475 15.01 -11.83 -2.93
C ARG A 475 13.50 -11.78 -3.05
N GLU A 476 12.89 -12.95 -3.06
CA GLU A 476 11.43 -13.06 -2.97
C GLU A 476 10.95 -12.61 -1.58
N VAL A 477 9.90 -11.79 -1.55
CA VAL A 477 9.31 -11.23 -0.33
C VAL A 477 7.90 -11.75 -0.07
N VAL A 478 7.18 -12.10 -1.13
CA VAL A 478 5.88 -12.78 -1.08
C VAL A 478 5.90 -13.94 -2.07
N HIS A 479 5.57 -15.14 -1.58
CA HIS A 479 5.51 -16.35 -2.36
C HIS A 479 4.06 -16.70 -2.73
N ILE A 480 3.85 -17.12 -3.99
CA ILE A 480 2.53 -17.45 -4.53
C ILE A 480 2.31 -18.95 -4.53
N LEU A 481 1.22 -19.40 -3.87
CA LEU A 481 0.84 -20.81 -3.78
C LEU A 481 -0.46 -21.10 -4.54
N TYR A 482 -0.42 -22.08 -5.46
CA TYR A 482 -1.58 -22.56 -6.22
C TYR A 482 -2.27 -23.76 -5.54
N ARG A 483 -2.70 -23.57 -4.28
CA ARG A 483 -3.35 -24.62 -3.49
C ARG A 483 -4.85 -24.71 -3.77
N SER A 484 -5.39 -25.92 -3.56
CA SER A 484 -6.83 -26.10 -3.42
C SER A 484 -7.26 -25.60 -2.04
N GLN A 485 -8.23 -24.70 -2.01
CA GLN A 485 -8.78 -24.09 -0.80
C GLN A 485 -10.26 -24.45 -0.63
N ILE A 486 -10.72 -24.53 0.62
CA ILE A 486 -12.14 -24.65 0.90
C ILE A 486 -12.77 -23.25 0.88
N ILE A 487 -13.87 -23.12 0.16
CA ILE A 487 -14.71 -21.92 0.13
C ILE A 487 -16.17 -22.32 0.39
N ASP A 488 -16.84 -21.61 1.29
CA ASP A 488 -18.25 -21.76 1.63
C ASP A 488 -19.00 -20.47 1.30
N ILE A 489 -19.93 -20.53 0.33
CA ILE A 489 -20.64 -19.39 -0.22
C ILE A 489 -22.12 -19.46 0.16
N ARG A 490 -22.57 -18.54 1.01
CA ARG A 490 -23.92 -18.44 1.58
C ARG A 490 -24.65 -17.20 1.07
N ILE A 491 -24.75 -17.08 -0.26
CA ILE A 491 -25.49 -15.99 -0.92
C ILE A 491 -26.95 -16.45 -1.14
N PRO A 492 -27.96 -15.75 -0.62
CA PRO A 492 -29.36 -16.17 -0.74
C PRO A 492 -29.83 -16.41 -2.18
N ASP A 493 -29.37 -15.58 -3.12
CA ASP A 493 -29.72 -15.72 -4.54
C ASP A 493 -29.16 -17.01 -5.18
N LEU A 494 -27.98 -17.46 -4.77
CA LEU A 494 -27.38 -18.71 -5.24
C LEU A 494 -28.06 -19.94 -4.62
N GLY A 495 -28.56 -19.80 -3.39
CA GLY A 495 -29.19 -20.88 -2.61
C GLY A 495 -28.19 -21.91 -2.09
N ASP A 496 -28.69 -22.91 -1.37
CA ASP A 496 -27.87 -23.91 -0.69
C ASP A 496 -27.37 -25.05 -1.59
N LEU A 497 -27.74 -25.04 -2.88
CA LEU A 497 -27.40 -26.07 -3.85
C LEU A 497 -27.12 -25.44 -5.21
N PHE A 498 -25.93 -25.65 -5.74
CA PHE A 498 -25.51 -25.11 -7.03
C PHE A 498 -24.47 -26.01 -7.71
N THR A 499 -24.18 -25.72 -8.97
CA THR A 499 -23.08 -26.35 -9.71
C THR A 499 -21.95 -25.35 -9.93
N VAL A 500 -20.70 -25.82 -9.90
CA VAL A 500 -19.51 -25.02 -10.20
C VAL A 500 -18.87 -25.53 -11.50
N ARG A 501 -18.63 -24.63 -12.46
CA ARG A 501 -17.98 -24.95 -13.74
C ARG A 501 -16.81 -24.01 -13.99
N SER A 502 -15.62 -24.56 -14.23
CA SER A 502 -14.44 -23.79 -14.63
C SER A 502 -14.65 -23.10 -15.99
N LEU A 503 -14.12 -21.88 -16.14
CA LEU A 503 -14.05 -21.15 -17.41
C LEU A 503 -12.66 -21.17 -18.05
N LEU A 504 -11.65 -21.78 -17.42
CA LEU A 504 -10.26 -21.80 -17.91
C LEU A 504 -9.96 -22.96 -18.89
N GLY A 505 -10.89 -23.90 -19.10
CA GLY A 505 -10.71 -25.03 -20.00
C GLY A 505 -10.85 -24.67 -21.49
N LYS A 506 -9.96 -25.18 -22.35
CA LYS A 506 -9.93 -24.88 -23.80
C LYS A 506 -11.19 -25.30 -24.58
N ASN A 507 -12.07 -26.13 -24.00
CA ASN A 507 -13.23 -26.71 -24.70
C ASN A 507 -14.57 -26.64 -23.93
N ASN A 508 -14.74 -25.82 -22.89
CA ASN A 508 -15.93 -25.88 -22.00
C ASN A 508 -16.22 -27.30 -21.45
N SER A 509 -15.22 -28.19 -21.47
CA SER A 509 -15.36 -29.64 -21.28
C SER A 509 -15.06 -30.11 -19.86
N ASP A 510 -14.71 -29.20 -18.94
CA ASP A 510 -14.60 -29.54 -17.53
C ASP A 510 -16.03 -29.77 -17.00
N GLU A 511 -16.28 -30.98 -16.49
CA GLU A 511 -17.58 -31.34 -15.92
C GLU A 511 -17.91 -30.41 -14.74
N ALA A 512 -19.15 -29.93 -14.71
CA ALA A 512 -19.62 -29.13 -13.61
C ALA A 512 -19.72 -30.00 -12.34
N ILE A 513 -19.09 -29.57 -11.24
CA ILE A 513 -19.24 -30.25 -9.96
C ILE A 513 -20.54 -29.82 -9.30
N SER A 514 -21.28 -30.76 -8.72
CA SER A 514 -22.48 -30.44 -7.92
C SER A 514 -22.08 -30.20 -6.47
N VAL A 515 -22.48 -29.06 -5.93
CA VAL A 515 -22.27 -28.70 -4.52
C VAL A 515 -23.53 -29.09 -3.73
N THR A 516 -23.36 -29.95 -2.73
CA THR A 516 -24.47 -30.56 -1.96
C THR A 516 -24.88 -29.74 -0.72
N LYS A 517 -24.15 -28.66 -0.43
CA LYS A 517 -24.45 -27.58 0.52
C LYS A 517 -23.88 -26.29 -0.09
N THR A 518 -23.17 -25.50 0.69
CA THR A 518 -22.57 -24.22 0.27
C THR A 518 -21.04 -24.26 0.12
N SER A 519 -20.39 -25.34 0.58
CA SER A 519 -18.93 -25.49 0.61
C SER A 519 -18.39 -26.41 -0.47
N PHE A 520 -17.29 -26.02 -1.10
CA PHE A 520 -16.55 -26.82 -2.09
C PHE A 520 -15.05 -26.48 -2.11
N SER A 521 -14.25 -27.34 -2.75
CA SER A 521 -12.82 -27.09 -2.98
C SER A 521 -12.63 -26.29 -4.26
N VAL A 522 -11.86 -25.21 -4.20
CA VAL A 522 -11.57 -24.30 -5.32
C VAL A 522 -10.08 -24.12 -5.49
N LYS A 523 -9.60 -24.02 -6.73
CA LYS A 523 -8.23 -23.60 -7.06
C LYS A 523 -8.26 -22.19 -7.64
N PRO A 524 -7.12 -21.47 -7.68
CA PRO A 524 -7.06 -20.18 -8.34
C PRO A 524 -7.56 -20.26 -9.79
N GLY A 525 -8.43 -19.33 -10.19
CA GLY A 525 -9.09 -19.35 -11.49
C GLY A 525 -10.47 -18.72 -11.51
N VAL A 526 -11.21 -18.94 -12.60
CA VAL A 526 -12.54 -18.35 -12.83
C VAL A 526 -13.59 -19.43 -13.07
N TYR A 527 -14.75 -19.28 -12.44
CA TYR A 527 -15.81 -20.28 -12.38
C TYR A 527 -17.20 -19.65 -12.55
N LEU A 528 -18.15 -20.44 -13.02
CA LEU A 528 -19.58 -20.16 -12.99
C LEU A 528 -20.26 -20.99 -11.91
N LEU A 529 -21.00 -20.31 -11.04
CA LEU A 529 -21.77 -20.85 -9.94
C LEU A 529 -23.25 -20.71 -10.31
N LYS A 530 -23.92 -21.83 -10.54
CA LYS A 530 -25.30 -21.86 -11.04
C LYS A 530 -26.20 -22.56 -10.05
N ARG A 531 -27.20 -21.86 -9.51
CA ARG A 531 -28.24 -22.40 -8.64
C ARG A 531 -28.87 -23.66 -9.25
N LYS A 532 -29.12 -24.66 -8.40
CA LYS A 532 -29.76 -25.92 -8.81
C LYS A 532 -31.11 -25.64 -9.48
N ASN A 533 -31.39 -26.39 -10.56
CA ASN A 533 -32.62 -26.28 -11.37
C ASN A 533 -32.85 -24.91 -12.05
N LEU A 534 -31.85 -24.02 -12.09
CA LEU A 534 -31.96 -22.75 -12.80
C LEU A 534 -31.97 -22.98 -14.33
N GLN A 535 -32.95 -22.39 -15.00
CA GLN A 535 -32.94 -22.20 -16.45
C GLN A 535 -32.33 -20.84 -16.76
N LEU A 536 -31.24 -20.84 -17.53
CA LEU A 536 -30.53 -19.60 -17.87
C LEU A 536 -31.29 -18.83 -18.94
N LYS A 537 -31.37 -17.51 -18.82
CA LYS A 537 -31.97 -16.66 -19.87
C LYS A 537 -30.99 -16.42 -21.01
N ASN A 538 -29.68 -16.46 -20.70
CA ASN A 538 -28.60 -16.18 -21.64
C ASN A 538 -27.59 -17.33 -21.71
N SER A 539 -26.82 -17.38 -22.80
CA SER A 539 -25.68 -18.29 -22.93
C SER A 539 -24.40 -17.61 -22.43
N TRP A 540 -23.81 -18.15 -21.38
CA TRP A 540 -22.58 -17.64 -20.77
C TRP A 540 -21.41 -18.58 -21.06
N LEU A 541 -20.46 -18.06 -21.85
CA LEU A 541 -19.22 -18.72 -22.25
C LEU A 541 -18.02 -17.88 -21.78
N ALA A 542 -16.83 -18.47 -21.76
CA ALA A 542 -15.58 -17.74 -21.45
C ALA A 542 -15.39 -16.50 -22.35
N SER A 543 -15.83 -16.56 -23.61
CA SER A 543 -15.76 -15.46 -24.59
C SER A 543 -16.93 -14.48 -24.50
N SER A 544 -17.89 -14.65 -23.59
CA SER A 544 -19.01 -13.72 -23.44
C SER A 544 -18.47 -12.35 -22.99
N PRO A 545 -18.90 -11.24 -23.61
CA PRO A 545 -18.57 -9.90 -23.14
C PRO A 545 -19.04 -9.71 -21.71
N TRP A 546 -18.16 -9.18 -20.86
CA TRP A 546 -18.45 -8.95 -19.45
C TRP A 546 -17.69 -7.71 -18.96
N LYS A 547 -18.44 -6.70 -18.51
CA LYS A 547 -17.90 -5.37 -18.17
C LYS A 547 -17.02 -4.86 -19.32
N ASN A 548 -15.74 -4.57 -19.05
CA ASN A 548 -14.78 -4.06 -20.04
C ASN A 548 -13.84 -5.17 -20.54
N GLY A 549 -14.31 -6.42 -20.61
CA GLY A 549 -13.52 -7.59 -20.99
C GLY A 549 -14.38 -8.80 -21.34
N HIS A 550 -13.86 -9.98 -21.06
CA HIS A 550 -14.56 -11.26 -21.27
C HIS A 550 -14.67 -12.06 -19.98
N LEU A 551 -15.68 -12.92 -19.90
CA LEU A 551 -16.01 -13.66 -18.69
C LEU A 551 -14.90 -14.61 -18.23
N GLY A 552 -14.16 -15.22 -19.16
CA GLY A 552 -13.07 -16.15 -18.88
C GLY A 552 -11.69 -15.51 -18.76
N GLU A 553 -11.58 -14.18 -18.85
CA GLU A 553 -10.31 -13.50 -18.59
C GLU A 553 -9.88 -13.72 -17.14
N TYR A 554 -8.61 -14.05 -16.98
CA TYR A 554 -7.97 -14.32 -15.70
C TYR A 554 -6.46 -14.20 -15.88
N TYR A 555 -5.82 -13.37 -15.06
CA TYR A 555 -4.39 -13.24 -15.02
C TYR A 555 -3.93 -13.38 -13.57
N ALA A 556 -2.93 -14.22 -13.36
CA ALA A 556 -2.31 -14.45 -12.07
C ALA A 556 -0.83 -14.80 -12.29
N PRO A 557 0.03 -14.63 -11.26
CA PRO A 557 1.45 -14.87 -11.38
C PRO A 557 1.75 -16.33 -11.73
N LYS A 558 2.76 -16.58 -12.55
CA LYS A 558 3.35 -17.92 -12.63
C LYS A 558 4.21 -18.12 -11.38
N THR A 559 4.21 -19.33 -10.83
CA THR A 559 5.05 -19.67 -9.67
C THR A 559 5.94 -20.87 -9.98
N GLU A 560 7.13 -20.87 -9.39
CA GLU A 560 7.99 -22.04 -9.28
C GLU A 560 7.81 -22.65 -7.90
N ALA A 561 7.80 -23.97 -7.81
CA ALA A 561 7.64 -24.62 -6.52
C ALA A 561 8.84 -24.34 -5.60
N LEU A 562 8.58 -24.14 -4.31
CA LEU A 562 9.63 -24.04 -3.31
C LEU A 562 10.47 -25.32 -3.28
N LYS A 563 11.79 -25.16 -3.18
CA LYS A 563 12.71 -26.31 -3.09
C LYS A 563 12.57 -27.07 -1.77
N GLN A 564 12.14 -26.37 -0.71
CA GLN A 564 11.92 -26.90 0.62
C GLN A 564 10.89 -26.02 1.35
N PRO A 565 10.19 -26.54 2.37
CA PRO A 565 9.28 -25.73 3.18
C PRO A 565 10.01 -24.56 3.84
N LEU A 566 9.27 -23.49 4.10
CA LEU A 566 9.70 -22.38 4.93
C LEU A 566 8.89 -22.40 6.23
N LEU A 567 9.58 -22.27 7.36
CA LEU A 567 8.96 -22.09 8.67
C LEU A 567 9.39 -20.73 9.22
N ILE A 568 8.49 -19.76 9.11
CA ILE A 568 8.71 -18.38 9.53
C ILE A 568 8.22 -18.22 10.96
N HIS A 569 9.05 -17.64 11.81
CA HIS A 569 8.75 -17.42 13.22
C HIS A 569 9.38 -16.12 13.68
N GLN A 570 8.57 -15.22 14.25
CA GLN A 570 9.08 -14.06 14.97
C GLN A 570 9.31 -14.49 16.41
N GLN A 571 10.58 -14.66 16.77
CA GLN A 571 10.97 -14.96 18.14
C GLN A 571 10.49 -13.83 19.07
N PRO A 572 9.82 -14.12 20.19
CA PRO A 572 9.51 -13.12 21.20
C PRO A 572 10.81 -12.49 21.74
N GLU A 573 10.73 -11.22 22.16
CA GLU A 573 11.87 -10.56 22.80
C GLU A 573 12.10 -11.16 24.19
N VAL A 574 11.01 -11.40 24.93
CA VAL A 574 11.01 -11.92 26.30
C VAL A 574 9.76 -12.77 26.58
N LEU A 575 9.78 -13.59 27.63
CA LEU A 575 8.61 -14.30 28.13
C LEU A 575 8.50 -14.23 29.67
N GLU A 576 7.28 -14.31 30.19
CA GLU A 576 7.02 -14.34 31.65
C GLU A 576 7.06 -15.77 32.20
N LYS A 577 7.71 -15.93 33.36
CA LYS A 577 7.69 -17.19 34.12
C LYS A 577 6.33 -17.44 34.78
N GLY A 578 6.04 -18.71 35.03
CA GLY A 578 4.86 -19.13 35.80
C GLY A 578 3.52 -18.99 35.06
N ARG A 579 3.53 -18.64 33.77
CA ARG A 579 2.33 -18.53 32.94
C ARG A 579 2.59 -19.18 31.58
N SER A 580 1.68 -20.02 31.11
CA SER A 580 1.78 -20.58 29.76
C SER A 580 1.65 -19.49 28.69
N THR A 581 2.38 -19.65 27.59
CA THR A 581 2.33 -18.72 26.45
C THR A 581 2.15 -19.48 25.14
N LYS A 582 1.73 -18.76 24.09
CA LYS A 582 1.61 -19.29 22.73
C LYS A 582 2.71 -18.73 21.86
N LEU A 583 3.38 -19.60 21.11
CA LEU A 583 4.28 -19.21 20.03
C LEU A 583 3.62 -19.49 18.70
N GLN A 584 3.69 -18.54 17.78
CA GLN A 584 3.10 -18.67 16.45
C GLN A 584 4.18 -18.90 15.39
N PHE A 585 3.88 -19.77 14.44
CA PHE A 585 4.73 -20.13 13.30
C PHE A 585 3.91 -20.05 12.03
N ARG A 586 4.52 -19.60 10.93
CA ARG A 586 3.94 -19.66 9.58
C ARG A 586 4.69 -20.67 8.75
N TYR A 587 3.96 -21.67 8.27
CA TYR A 587 4.44 -22.70 7.36
C TYR A 587 4.02 -22.37 5.93
N VAL A 588 5.01 -22.26 5.04
CA VAL A 588 4.80 -21.93 3.62
C VAL A 588 5.41 -23.02 2.77
N PHE A 589 4.54 -23.81 2.12
CA PHE A 589 4.88 -24.86 1.17
C PHE A 589 3.64 -25.32 0.39
N GLU A 590 3.83 -25.99 -0.75
CA GLU A 590 2.74 -26.47 -1.61
C GLU A 590 1.95 -27.61 -0.96
N LYS A 591 2.63 -28.43 -0.16
CA LYS A 591 2.04 -29.54 0.59
C LYS A 591 1.89 -29.15 2.04
N GLN A 592 0.78 -29.56 2.68
CA GLN A 592 0.65 -29.45 4.13
C GLN A 592 1.65 -30.38 4.83
N PRO A 593 2.15 -30.01 6.03
CA PRO A 593 3.04 -30.87 6.79
C PRO A 593 2.25 -32.01 7.45
N ASP A 594 2.89 -33.17 7.58
CA ASP A 594 2.35 -34.30 8.34
C ASP A 594 2.26 -33.95 9.84
N SER A 595 3.28 -33.25 10.33
CA SER A 595 3.29 -32.63 11.66
C SER A 595 4.41 -31.60 11.78
N ILE A 596 4.29 -30.71 12.77
CA ILE A 596 5.39 -29.87 13.22
C ILE A 596 5.50 -30.03 14.73
N ILE A 597 6.72 -30.26 15.23
CA ILE A 597 6.98 -30.36 16.67
C ILE A 597 8.04 -29.36 17.10
N LEU A 598 7.91 -28.84 18.31
CA LEU A 598 8.91 -28.02 18.99
C LEU A 598 9.63 -28.85 20.04
N GLN A 599 10.95 -28.75 20.07
CA GLN A 599 11.82 -29.41 21.04
C GLN A 599 12.75 -28.38 21.68
N THR A 600 13.05 -28.56 22.98
CA THR A 600 14.01 -27.70 23.67
C THR A 600 15.43 -28.25 23.55
N ASP A 601 16.41 -27.48 23.99
CA ASP A 601 17.81 -27.92 24.12
C ASP A 601 18.02 -29.05 25.17
N GLN A 602 16.95 -29.48 25.84
CA GLN A 602 16.96 -30.53 26.86
C GLN A 602 16.74 -31.94 26.29
N VAL A 603 16.51 -32.09 24.99
CA VAL A 603 16.35 -33.41 24.37
C VAL A 603 17.68 -34.17 24.33
N SER A 604 17.65 -35.48 24.59
CA SER A 604 18.85 -36.32 24.63
C SER A 604 18.54 -37.76 24.21
N PHE A 605 19.45 -38.35 23.43
CA PHE A 605 19.40 -39.77 23.04
C PHE A 605 19.41 -40.72 24.24
N TRP A 606 19.94 -40.28 25.39
CA TRP A 606 20.06 -41.09 26.61
C TRP A 606 18.86 -40.97 27.55
N LYS A 607 17.83 -40.21 27.19
CA LYS A 607 16.59 -40.09 27.98
C LYS A 607 15.54 -41.06 27.45
N ASP A 608 14.96 -41.86 28.34
CA ASP A 608 13.85 -42.78 28.02
C ASP A 608 12.63 -42.03 27.46
N HIS A 609 12.42 -40.78 27.90
CA HIS A 609 11.30 -39.94 27.49
C HIS A 609 11.79 -38.53 27.16
N ASN A 610 11.68 -38.15 25.88
CA ASN A 610 11.96 -36.79 25.41
C ASN A 610 10.64 -36.06 25.14
N PRO A 611 10.30 -35.00 25.90
CA PRO A 611 9.09 -34.24 25.65
C PRO A 611 9.22 -33.44 24.36
N TYR A 612 8.10 -33.24 23.68
CA TYR A 612 7.95 -32.33 22.55
C TYR A 612 6.59 -31.64 22.64
N ILE A 613 6.48 -30.48 21.99
CA ILE A 613 5.20 -29.77 21.85
C ILE A 613 4.76 -29.92 20.40
N LYS A 614 3.60 -30.52 20.17
CA LYS A 614 3.01 -30.54 18.82
C LYS A 614 2.43 -29.18 18.52
N LEU A 615 2.80 -28.61 17.38
CA LEU A 615 2.17 -27.40 16.89
C LEU A 615 0.81 -27.73 16.27
N ILE A 616 -0.20 -26.93 16.59
CA ILE A 616 -1.57 -27.09 16.11
C ILE A 616 -1.88 -26.02 15.07
N SER A 617 -2.36 -26.43 13.90
CA SER A 617 -2.80 -25.52 12.85
C SER A 617 -4.02 -24.74 13.33
N THR A 618 -3.97 -23.41 13.21
CA THR A 618 -5.12 -22.51 13.38
C THR A 618 -5.74 -22.12 12.04
N ASP A 619 -4.94 -22.15 10.98
CA ASP A 619 -5.36 -22.03 9.58
C ASP A 619 -4.38 -22.80 8.66
N ASN A 620 -4.50 -22.62 7.34
CA ASN A 620 -3.70 -23.33 6.33
C ASN A 620 -2.19 -23.04 6.33
N CYS A 621 -1.74 -21.98 6.98
CA CYS A 621 -0.34 -21.59 7.06
C CYS A 621 0.10 -21.33 8.51
N THR A 622 -0.81 -21.04 9.42
CA THR A 622 -0.51 -20.65 10.80
C THR A 622 -0.61 -21.84 11.74
N TYR A 623 0.43 -22.00 12.56
CA TYR A 623 0.59 -23.06 13.53
C TYR A 623 0.97 -22.46 14.89
N GLU A 624 0.38 -22.95 15.97
CA GLU A 624 0.63 -22.49 17.33
C GLU A 624 1.23 -23.59 18.21
N ALA A 625 2.19 -23.23 19.04
CA ALA A 625 2.72 -24.06 20.12
C ALA A 625 2.29 -23.48 21.48
N ASP A 626 1.53 -24.26 22.24
CA ASP A 626 1.22 -23.95 23.64
C ASP A 626 2.41 -24.34 24.53
N ILE A 627 3.16 -23.34 24.99
CA ILE A 627 4.30 -23.54 25.89
C ILE A 627 3.81 -23.53 27.35
N PRO A 628 3.84 -24.67 28.06
CA PRO A 628 3.39 -24.74 29.44
C PRO A 628 4.34 -23.98 30.38
N ALA A 629 3.78 -23.45 31.46
CA ALA A 629 4.54 -22.73 32.50
C ALA A 629 5.70 -23.56 33.08
N SER A 630 5.59 -24.90 33.09
CA SER A 630 6.63 -25.81 33.57
C SER A 630 7.91 -25.81 32.70
N LEU A 631 7.83 -25.35 31.45
CA LEU A 631 9.00 -25.18 30.57
C LEU A 631 9.57 -23.76 30.62
N LEU A 632 8.88 -22.83 31.27
CA LEU A 632 9.30 -21.43 31.43
C LEU A 632 9.95 -21.25 32.79
N VAL A 633 10.99 -22.04 33.03
CA VAL A 633 11.80 -22.07 34.25
C VAL A 633 13.26 -21.74 33.93
N GLY A 634 13.97 -21.10 34.86
CA GLY A 634 15.36 -20.66 34.65
C GLY A 634 15.46 -19.26 34.05
N ASN A 635 16.50 -19.00 33.25
CA ASN A 635 16.81 -17.68 32.71
C ASN A 635 16.46 -17.53 31.22
N GLU A 636 16.41 -18.62 30.47
CA GLU A 636 16.16 -18.63 29.03
C GLU A 636 15.42 -19.90 28.60
N LEU A 637 14.64 -19.80 27.53
CA LEU A 637 14.06 -20.94 26.81
C LEU A 637 14.77 -21.05 25.45
N LYS A 638 15.39 -22.22 25.20
CA LYS A 638 16.01 -22.58 23.93
C LYS A 638 15.21 -23.65 23.23
N TYR A 639 14.89 -23.44 21.95
CA TYR A 639 14.05 -24.36 21.20
C TYR A 639 14.35 -24.37 19.70
N THR A 640 13.97 -25.49 19.08
CA THR A 640 13.91 -25.73 17.64
C THR A 640 12.53 -26.22 17.25
N ALA A 641 12.21 -26.15 15.96
CA ALA A 641 11.00 -26.74 15.40
C ALA A 641 11.35 -27.66 14.23
N THR A 642 10.86 -28.90 14.26
CA THR A 642 11.03 -29.87 13.19
C THR A 642 9.73 -30.04 12.43
N VAL A 643 9.77 -29.74 11.14
CA VAL A 643 8.68 -29.98 10.19
C VAL A 643 8.85 -31.36 9.59
N PHE A 644 7.81 -32.19 9.63
CA PHE A 644 7.72 -33.46 8.94
C PHE A 644 6.78 -33.30 7.75
N VAL A 645 7.28 -33.55 6.54
CA VAL A 645 6.46 -33.43 5.32
C VAL A 645 6.95 -34.39 4.25
N GLY A 646 6.05 -35.23 3.73
CA GLY A 646 6.34 -36.07 2.57
C GLY A 646 7.46 -37.09 2.80
N GLY A 647 7.65 -37.54 4.04
CA GLY A 647 8.74 -38.44 4.45
C GLY A 647 10.07 -37.75 4.75
N GLU A 648 10.17 -36.44 4.53
CA GLU A 648 11.33 -35.63 4.92
C GLU A 648 11.10 -34.97 6.27
N LYS A 649 12.20 -34.54 6.90
CA LYS A 649 12.18 -33.75 8.13
C LYS A 649 13.23 -32.66 8.07
N ILE A 650 12.82 -31.45 8.42
CA ILE A 650 13.66 -30.25 8.36
C ILE A 650 13.51 -29.51 9.68
N THR A 651 14.64 -29.17 10.30
CA THR A 651 14.68 -28.52 11.61
C THR A 651 15.13 -27.06 11.48
N TYR A 652 14.38 -26.17 12.14
CA TYR A 652 14.57 -24.72 12.18
C TYR A 652 15.00 -24.29 13.59
N PRO A 653 15.79 -23.20 13.72
CA PRO A 653 16.16 -22.22 12.69
C PRO A 653 17.32 -22.63 11.77
N ASP A 654 17.94 -23.81 11.97
CA ASP A 654 19.06 -24.26 11.14
C ASP A 654 18.71 -24.45 9.65
N ASN A 655 17.42 -24.73 9.36
CA ASN A 655 16.91 -24.98 8.02
C ASN A 655 17.64 -26.16 7.33
N GLN A 656 17.94 -27.21 8.10
CA GLN A 656 18.67 -28.40 7.66
C GLN A 656 17.82 -29.66 7.79
N THR A 657 18.06 -30.62 6.89
CA THR A 657 17.44 -31.94 6.95
C THR A 657 17.90 -32.71 8.20
N GLY A 658 16.94 -33.32 8.88
CA GLY A 658 17.14 -34.13 10.08
C GLY A 658 16.41 -33.58 11.31
N ALA A 659 16.54 -34.27 12.43
CA ALA A 659 15.90 -33.90 13.70
C ALA A 659 16.84 -34.01 14.91
N PRO A 660 16.64 -33.22 15.99
CA PRO A 660 17.52 -33.18 17.16
C PRO A 660 17.89 -34.53 17.82
N LEU A 661 17.04 -35.56 17.70
CA LEU A 661 17.29 -36.89 18.29
C LEU A 661 17.99 -37.88 17.35
N GLU A 662 18.33 -37.47 16.13
CA GLU A 662 19.11 -38.30 15.21
C GLU A 662 20.60 -38.24 15.51
N TRP A 663 21.27 -39.40 15.49
CA TRP A 663 22.68 -39.51 15.85
C TRP A 663 23.63 -38.65 14.99
N ASN A 664 23.27 -38.41 13.72
CA ASN A 664 24.05 -37.65 12.74
C ASN A 664 23.54 -36.22 12.54
N TYR A 665 22.52 -35.79 13.29
CA TYR A 665 22.04 -34.41 13.23
C TYR A 665 22.68 -33.58 14.34
N ARG A 666 23.20 -32.41 13.98
CA ARG A 666 23.76 -31.45 14.94
C ARG A 666 22.95 -30.16 14.89
N VAL A 667 22.35 -29.79 16.01
CA VAL A 667 21.74 -28.47 16.16
C VAL A 667 22.85 -27.42 16.21
N ASN A 668 22.89 -26.53 15.22
CA ASN A 668 23.86 -25.42 15.16
C ASN A 668 23.29 -24.15 15.79
N SER A 669 21.98 -23.98 15.77
CA SER A 669 21.28 -22.77 16.23
C SER A 669 19.97 -23.10 16.94
N TYR A 670 19.66 -22.34 17.98
CA TYR A 670 18.37 -22.37 18.68
C TYR A 670 17.74 -20.98 18.62
N TRP A 671 16.41 -20.92 18.55
CA TRP A 671 15.73 -19.72 19.05
C TRP A 671 15.92 -19.67 20.56
N THR A 672 16.28 -18.50 21.08
CA THR A 672 16.66 -18.31 22.49
C THR A 672 15.95 -17.07 23.01
N VAL A 673 15.05 -17.24 23.98
CA VAL A 673 14.27 -16.15 24.57
C VAL A 673 14.50 -16.05 26.08
N GLY A 674 14.68 -14.82 26.58
CA GLY A 674 14.88 -14.55 28.01
C GLY A 674 13.60 -14.73 28.81
N LEU A 675 13.72 -15.31 30.01
CA LEU A 675 12.60 -15.57 30.92
C LEU A 675 12.64 -14.64 32.13
N TYR A 676 11.59 -13.85 32.33
CA TYR A 676 11.50 -12.83 33.37
C TYR A 676 10.42 -13.14 34.40
N GLU A 677 10.68 -12.78 35.66
CA GLU A 677 9.65 -12.83 36.71
C GLU A 677 8.51 -11.86 36.37
N GLN A 678 7.28 -12.19 36.75
CA GLN A 678 6.09 -11.38 36.42
C GLN A 678 6.18 -9.93 36.91
N ARG A 679 6.87 -9.69 38.04
CA ARG A 679 7.09 -8.35 38.62
C ARG A 679 8.47 -7.77 38.32
N ALA A 680 9.26 -8.40 37.47
CA ALA A 680 10.53 -7.81 37.03
C ALA A 680 10.25 -6.56 36.19
N PRO A 681 11.12 -5.54 36.24
CA PRO A 681 11.06 -4.40 35.33
C PRO A 681 10.93 -4.82 33.87
N ILE A 682 10.23 -4.02 33.06
CA ILE A 682 10.08 -4.24 31.62
C ILE A 682 11.02 -3.28 30.90
N GLY A 683 12.17 -3.79 30.44
CA GLY A 683 13.10 -3.03 29.62
C GLY A 683 12.47 -2.65 28.28
N LEU A 684 12.37 -1.36 28.00
CA LEU A 684 11.87 -0.81 26.74
C LEU A 684 13.03 -0.40 25.82
N PHE A 685 14.13 0.09 26.39
CA PHE A 685 15.36 0.44 25.68
C PHE A 685 16.57 0.19 26.58
N GLU A 686 17.64 -0.35 25.99
CA GLU A 686 18.95 -0.48 26.63
C GLU A 686 20.05 -0.18 25.60
N SER A 687 21.08 0.53 26.02
CA SER A 687 22.18 1.03 25.18
C SER A 687 23.29 -0.01 24.90
N PHE A 688 23.10 -1.27 25.30
CA PHE A 688 24.12 -2.32 25.13
C PHE A 688 24.45 -2.59 23.65
N SER A 689 23.47 -2.46 22.76
CA SER A 689 23.65 -2.66 21.32
C SER A 689 24.64 -1.66 20.70
N LYS A 690 25.36 -2.13 19.67
CA LYS A 690 26.23 -1.28 18.83
C LYS A 690 25.45 -0.34 17.90
N VAL A 691 24.14 -0.55 17.75
CA VAL A 691 23.22 0.31 17.01
C VAL A 691 22.06 0.67 17.93
N SER A 692 21.71 1.95 18.05
CA SER A 692 20.57 2.37 18.87
C SER A 692 19.27 1.85 18.26
N SER A 693 18.37 1.35 19.11
CA SER A 693 17.03 0.91 18.71
C SER A 693 15.98 2.04 18.77
N LEU A 694 16.38 3.25 19.15
CA LEU A 694 15.53 4.44 19.10
C LEU A 694 15.61 5.06 17.70
N GLU A 695 14.48 5.17 17.03
CA GLU A 695 14.33 6.02 15.84
C GLU A 695 14.35 7.48 16.25
N THR A 696 15.01 8.31 15.46
CA THR A 696 15.20 9.72 15.76
C THR A 696 14.56 10.60 14.70
N PHE A 697 13.84 11.63 15.15
CA PHE A 697 13.18 12.60 14.27
C PHE A 697 13.36 14.02 14.81
N ALA A 698 13.17 15.00 13.94
CA ALA A 698 13.09 16.40 14.30
C ALA A 698 11.98 17.09 13.51
N ILE A 699 11.34 18.06 14.14
CA ILE A 699 10.36 18.96 13.52
C ILE A 699 10.83 20.41 13.79
N PRO A 700 11.05 21.25 12.75
CA PRO A 700 11.03 20.90 11.33
C PRO A 700 12.15 19.93 10.93
N GLU A 701 11.97 19.24 9.80
CA GLU A 701 12.82 18.16 9.30
C GLU A 701 14.16 18.66 8.73
N THR A 702 14.35 19.98 8.69
CA THR A 702 15.62 20.66 8.40
C THR A 702 16.63 20.50 9.54
N ALA A 703 16.17 20.15 10.73
CA ALA A 703 17.00 19.80 11.86
C ALA A 703 17.27 18.29 11.93
N TYR A 704 18.36 17.90 12.57
CA TYR A 704 18.71 16.51 12.76
C TYR A 704 19.54 16.32 14.03
N MET A 705 19.69 15.07 14.46
CA MET A 705 20.56 14.70 15.57
C MET A 705 21.61 13.69 15.12
N THR A 706 22.79 13.76 15.74
CA THR A 706 23.83 12.73 15.61
C THR A 706 23.95 11.99 16.93
N ALA A 707 24.27 10.69 16.88
CA ALA A 707 24.36 9.85 18.06
C ALA A 707 25.72 9.15 18.12
N GLN A 708 26.33 9.12 19.30
CA GLN A 708 27.54 8.37 19.58
C GLN A 708 27.36 7.49 20.82
N ARG A 709 27.83 6.25 20.76
CA ARG A 709 27.84 5.35 21.90
C ARG A 709 29.08 5.59 22.75
N GLU A 710 28.89 5.94 24.00
CA GLU A 710 29.94 6.10 25.01
C GLU A 710 29.98 4.87 25.92
N HIS A 711 31.15 4.24 26.03
CA HIS A 711 31.40 3.12 26.95
C HIS A 711 32.83 3.19 27.45
N HIS A 712 33.08 4.10 28.40
CA HIS A 712 34.40 4.31 28.98
C HIS A 712 34.68 3.41 30.20
N ASP A 713 33.62 3.04 30.93
CA ASP A 713 33.69 2.18 32.10
C ASP A 713 32.90 0.89 31.83
N LEU A 714 33.61 -0.24 31.73
CA LEU A 714 33.02 -1.55 31.45
C LEU A 714 32.12 -2.07 32.59
N SER A 715 32.15 -1.44 33.78
CA SER A 715 31.28 -1.77 34.90
C SER A 715 29.92 -1.05 34.87
N LYS A 716 29.76 -0.07 33.97
CA LYS A 716 28.55 0.73 33.85
C LYS A 716 27.80 0.45 32.56
N VAL A 717 26.50 0.75 32.57
CA VAL A 717 25.69 0.73 31.35
C VAL A 717 26.23 1.81 30.41
N PRO A 718 26.46 1.50 29.12
CA PRO A 718 26.87 2.51 28.14
C PRO A 718 25.80 3.58 27.96
N PHE A 719 26.15 4.70 27.33
CA PHE A 719 25.17 5.72 26.97
C PHE A 719 25.15 5.93 25.46
N TRP A 720 23.98 6.19 24.90
CA TRP A 720 23.87 6.85 23.60
C TRP A 720 23.76 8.35 23.84
N THR A 721 24.79 9.10 23.46
CA THR A 721 24.83 10.56 23.54
C THR A 721 24.42 11.16 22.21
N TYR A 722 23.43 12.05 22.26
CA TYR A 722 22.83 12.73 21.14
C TYR A 722 23.22 14.21 21.16
N THR A 723 23.66 14.72 20.01
CA THR A 723 23.93 16.15 19.77
C THR A 723 23.01 16.67 18.66
N PHE A 724 22.66 17.95 18.74
CA PHE A 724 21.55 18.52 18.00
C PHE A 724 22.01 19.58 17.02
N HIS A 725 21.47 19.54 15.80
CA HIS A 725 21.82 20.44 14.71
C HIS A 725 20.54 21.03 14.13
N ALA A 726 20.43 22.36 14.19
CA ALA A 726 19.30 23.10 13.65
C ALA A 726 19.75 24.37 12.94
N LYS A 727 19.01 24.75 11.91
CA LYS A 727 19.06 26.10 11.31
C LYS A 727 17.90 26.97 11.78
N ASP A 728 16.79 26.33 12.11
CA ASP A 728 15.55 26.97 12.54
C ASP A 728 15.48 27.05 14.07
N SER A 729 14.74 28.02 14.59
CA SER A 729 14.43 28.12 16.02
C SER A 729 13.18 27.29 16.37
N GLY A 730 13.03 26.92 17.64
CA GLY A 730 11.83 26.20 18.12
C GLY A 730 11.75 24.73 17.68
N VAL A 731 12.88 24.11 17.35
CA VAL A 731 12.93 22.69 16.95
C VAL A 731 12.54 21.77 18.10
N GLN A 732 11.70 20.79 17.80
CA GLN A 732 11.39 19.66 18.68
C GLN A 732 12.03 18.39 18.12
N TYR A 733 12.73 17.67 18.99
CA TYR A 733 13.41 16.40 18.69
C TYR A 733 12.66 15.24 19.33
N PHE A 734 12.67 14.08 18.68
CA PHE A 734 11.93 12.91 19.13
C PHE A 734 12.77 11.65 19.04
N TRP A 735 12.60 10.78 20.04
CA TRP A 735 13.06 9.40 20.06
C TRP A 735 11.84 8.49 20.16
N VAL A 736 11.72 7.56 19.22
CA VAL A 736 10.56 6.66 19.13
C VAL A 736 11.04 5.22 19.02
N LYS A 737 10.32 4.30 19.67
CA LYS A 737 10.53 2.86 19.49
C LYS A 737 9.19 2.13 19.52
N ASP A 738 8.98 1.22 18.57
CA ASP A 738 7.89 0.25 18.64
C ASP A 738 8.18 -0.74 19.77
N ILE A 739 7.22 -0.86 20.69
CA ILE A 739 7.31 -1.73 21.86
C ILE A 739 6.06 -2.61 21.99
N LYS A 740 5.19 -2.66 20.97
CA LYS A 740 3.91 -3.35 21.04
C LYS A 740 4.07 -4.84 21.41
N SER A 741 5.05 -5.51 20.81
CA SER A 741 5.38 -6.91 21.14
C SER A 741 5.84 -7.06 22.58
N THR A 742 6.78 -6.22 23.03
CA THR A 742 7.30 -6.23 24.40
C THR A 742 6.19 -6.06 25.44
N ILE A 743 5.23 -5.16 25.17
CA ILE A 743 4.05 -4.92 26.03
C ILE A 743 3.13 -6.15 26.04
N ALA A 744 2.84 -6.72 24.87
CA ALA A 744 1.97 -7.90 24.73
C ALA A 744 2.56 -9.16 25.39
N GLU A 745 3.88 -9.31 25.38
CA GLU A 745 4.64 -10.43 25.96
C GLU A 745 4.78 -10.36 27.49
N ARG A 746 4.51 -9.19 28.10
CA ARG A 746 4.66 -8.94 29.55
C ARG A 746 3.32 -8.55 30.24
N PRO A 747 2.21 -9.30 30.05
CA PRO A 747 0.89 -8.86 30.50
C PRO A 747 0.77 -8.70 32.02
N ALA A 748 1.40 -9.56 32.83
CA ALA A 748 1.38 -9.42 34.28
C ALA A 748 2.25 -8.25 34.75
N GLY A 749 3.43 -8.08 34.13
CA GLY A 749 4.30 -6.93 34.36
C GLY A 749 3.61 -5.60 34.04
N ILE A 750 2.91 -5.51 32.91
CA ILE A 750 2.15 -4.32 32.52
C ILE A 750 1.02 -4.04 33.51
N ALA A 751 0.31 -5.07 33.97
CA ALA A 751 -0.71 -4.89 35.00
C ALA A 751 -0.13 -4.34 36.31
N ALA A 752 1.09 -4.73 36.69
CA ALA A 752 1.77 -4.26 37.89
C ALA A 752 2.45 -2.89 37.74
N ALA A 753 2.90 -2.53 36.54
CA ALA A 753 3.67 -1.31 36.30
C ALA A 753 2.91 -0.04 36.68
N THR A 754 3.57 0.85 37.41
CA THR A 754 3.05 2.15 37.85
C THR A 754 3.92 3.31 37.37
N LYS A 755 5.17 3.05 36.99
CA LYS A 755 6.13 4.10 36.64
C LYS A 755 6.83 3.82 35.31
N LEU A 756 7.11 4.90 34.59
CA LEU A 756 8.08 4.94 33.49
C LEU A 756 9.40 5.52 34.01
N CYS A 757 10.46 4.74 33.88
CA CYS A 757 11.79 5.07 34.38
C CYS A 757 12.77 5.29 33.23
N ILE A 758 13.59 6.34 33.33
CA ILE A 758 14.60 6.70 32.32
C ILE A 758 15.92 7.00 33.01
N LEU A 759 16.98 6.28 32.62
CA LEU A 759 18.35 6.58 33.01
C LEU A 759 18.98 7.48 31.94
N LEU A 760 19.22 8.74 32.30
CA LEU A 760 19.76 9.77 31.42
C LEU A 760 20.79 10.66 32.12
N LYS A 761 21.60 11.36 31.33
CA LYS A 761 22.38 12.54 31.76
C LYS A 761 22.28 13.60 30.67
N HIS A 762 22.47 14.87 31.02
CA HIS A 762 22.65 15.93 30.02
C HIS A 762 23.79 16.87 30.41
N GLU A 763 24.42 17.46 29.41
CA GLU A 763 25.48 18.46 29.54
C GLU A 763 25.10 19.69 28.71
N GLY A 764 25.28 20.88 29.28
CA GLY A 764 24.92 22.14 28.63
C GLY A 764 23.41 22.40 28.58
N GLY A 765 23.07 23.68 28.41
CA GLY A 765 21.69 24.16 28.27
C GLY A 765 20.74 23.80 29.42
N ASN A 766 19.45 24.00 29.19
CA ASN A 766 18.35 23.62 30.08
C ASN A 766 17.23 23.01 29.22
N PRO A 767 17.39 21.74 28.79
CA PRO A 767 16.45 21.11 27.87
C PRO A 767 15.08 20.93 28.53
N LEU A 768 14.01 21.07 27.75
CA LEU A 768 12.67 20.65 28.16
C LEU A 768 12.43 19.28 27.56
N LEU A 769 12.36 18.24 28.41
CA LEU A 769 12.13 16.88 27.96
C LEU A 769 10.77 16.37 28.45
N ASN A 770 10.10 15.59 27.61
CA ASN A 770 8.90 14.84 27.94
C ASN A 770 9.09 13.37 27.58
N ALA A 771 8.41 12.47 28.29
CA ALA A 771 8.36 11.07 27.91
C ALA A 771 7.02 10.42 28.24
N GLY A 772 6.71 9.36 27.49
CA GLY A 772 5.51 8.57 27.66
C GLY A 772 5.28 7.66 26.46
N PHE A 773 4.05 7.58 25.98
CA PHE A 773 3.64 6.53 25.05
C PHE A 773 2.69 7.02 23.96
N VAL A 774 2.75 6.36 22.80
CA VAL A 774 1.67 6.37 21.81
C VAL A 774 0.84 5.09 21.98
N THR A 775 -0.47 5.27 22.06
CA THR A 775 -1.44 4.18 22.25
C THR A 775 -1.94 3.61 20.92
N LYS A 776 -2.68 2.49 20.94
CA LYS A 776 -3.32 1.89 19.76
C LYS A 776 -4.27 2.82 19.01
N LYS A 777 -4.76 3.88 19.66
CA LYS A 777 -5.54 4.95 18.99
C LYS A 777 -4.68 5.91 18.18
N GLY A 778 -3.36 5.79 18.24
CA GLY A 778 -2.42 6.75 17.70
C GLY A 778 -2.38 8.05 18.51
N TYR A 779 -2.82 8.04 19.78
CA TYR A 779 -2.79 9.20 20.68
C TYR A 779 -1.56 9.18 21.57
N THR A 780 -0.99 10.35 21.81
CA THR A 780 0.25 10.54 22.58
C THR A 780 -0.03 11.02 23.99
N TYR A 781 0.52 10.32 24.98
CA TYR A 781 0.43 10.67 26.39
C TYR A 781 1.83 10.82 26.97
N VAL A 782 2.15 11.98 27.54
CA VAL A 782 3.48 12.27 28.10
C VAL A 782 3.38 13.03 29.42
N ASP A 783 4.46 13.00 30.18
CA ASP A 783 4.70 13.94 31.27
C ASP A 783 6.12 14.53 31.18
N ASN A 784 6.32 15.66 31.87
CA ASN A 784 7.58 16.39 31.88
C ASN A 784 8.63 15.63 32.69
N ILE A 785 9.83 15.53 32.13
CA ILE A 785 11.00 15.00 32.82
C ILE A 785 11.62 16.15 33.63
N ALA A 786 11.50 16.07 34.96
CA ALA A 786 12.20 16.98 35.86
C ALA A 786 13.68 16.58 35.95
N ILE A 787 14.55 17.31 35.25
CA ILE A 787 16.00 17.07 35.27
C ILE A 787 16.67 18.04 36.23
N GLY A 788 17.47 17.51 37.16
CA GLY A 788 18.32 18.28 38.08
C GLY A 788 19.63 18.71 37.42
N ALA A 789 20.65 19.08 38.22
CA ALA A 789 21.98 19.42 37.72
C ALA A 789 22.64 18.27 36.90
N SER A 790 23.63 18.62 36.07
CA SER A 790 24.22 17.89 34.92
C SER A 790 24.88 16.52 35.20
N GLY A 791 24.20 15.59 35.89
CA GLY A 791 24.70 14.27 36.27
C GLY A 791 23.81 13.11 35.83
N GLU A 792 24.37 11.90 35.92
CA GLU A 792 23.65 10.64 35.74
C GLU A 792 22.47 10.55 36.72
N THR A 793 21.25 10.46 36.18
CA THR A 793 20.01 10.49 36.97
C THR A 793 19.01 9.47 36.44
N VAL A 794 18.33 8.77 37.35
CA VAL A 794 17.13 7.99 37.02
C VAL A 794 15.90 8.85 37.32
N VAL A 795 15.21 9.28 36.27
CA VAL A 795 13.92 9.95 36.38
C VAL A 795 12.82 8.89 36.40
N ARG A 796 11.81 9.08 37.26
CA ARG A 796 10.64 8.20 37.37
C ARG A 796 9.38 9.04 37.21
N LEU A 797 8.59 8.73 36.20
CA LEU A 797 7.30 9.36 35.90
C LEU A 797 6.18 8.42 36.33
N ASP A 798 5.21 8.92 37.08
CA ASP A 798 4.02 8.15 37.43
C ASP A 798 3.12 8.01 36.18
N LEU A 799 2.76 6.78 35.80
CA LEU A 799 1.93 6.53 34.62
C LEU A 799 0.54 7.18 34.73
N ALA A 800 0.08 7.42 35.96
CA ALA A 800 -1.18 8.10 36.25
C ALA A 800 -1.14 9.60 35.92
N ASP A 801 0.06 10.20 35.84
CA ASP A 801 0.24 11.63 35.59
C ASP A 801 0.45 11.96 34.11
N LEU A 802 0.56 10.94 33.23
CA LEU A 802 0.68 11.14 31.79
C LEU A 802 -0.56 11.85 31.22
N LYS A 803 -0.32 12.92 30.46
CA LYS A 803 -1.39 13.76 29.88
C LYS A 803 -1.44 13.60 28.38
N LEU A 804 -2.66 13.63 27.85
CA LEU A 804 -2.89 13.68 26.42
C LEU A 804 -2.34 15.00 25.86
N VAL A 805 -1.53 14.89 24.80
CA VAL A 805 -0.92 16.02 24.09
C VAL A 805 -1.14 15.86 22.58
N PRO A 806 -0.87 16.89 21.76
CA PRO A 806 -0.86 16.74 20.30
C PRO A 806 0.09 15.61 19.89
N THR A 807 -0.36 14.74 18.97
CA THR A 807 0.45 13.64 18.47
C THR A 807 1.35 14.12 17.35
N ALA A 808 2.67 14.11 17.57
CA ALA A 808 3.65 14.32 16.51
C ALA A 808 3.51 13.23 15.44
N LEU A 809 3.38 13.64 14.18
CA LEU A 809 3.34 12.75 13.02
C LEU A 809 4.78 12.41 12.64
N LEU A 810 5.23 11.22 13.04
CA LEU A 810 6.62 10.77 12.87
C LEU A 810 6.69 9.49 12.02
N PRO A 811 7.41 9.47 10.88
CA PRO A 811 8.06 10.63 10.26
C PRO A 811 7.01 11.66 9.80
N ALA A 812 7.48 12.89 9.59
CA ALA A 812 6.61 13.96 9.16
C ALA A 812 6.06 13.74 7.74
N PRO A 813 4.82 14.18 7.46
CA PRO A 813 4.20 13.96 6.17
C PRO A 813 4.82 14.85 5.09
N TYR A 814 4.86 14.34 3.86
CA TYR A 814 5.18 15.11 2.67
C TYR A 814 3.90 15.38 1.86
N PRO A 815 3.68 16.58 1.29
CA PRO A 815 4.59 17.74 1.19
C PRO A 815 4.83 18.50 2.48
N VAL A 816 5.92 19.26 2.51
CA VAL A 816 6.41 20.02 3.68
C VAL A 816 5.49 21.16 4.15
N PHE A 817 4.31 21.33 3.56
CA PHE A 817 3.30 22.30 4.02
C PHE A 817 2.19 21.66 4.86
N LEU A 818 2.16 20.33 4.97
CA LEU A 818 1.16 19.60 5.75
C LEU A 818 1.41 19.73 7.24
N GLU A 819 0.39 19.44 8.06
CA GLU A 819 0.52 19.53 9.51
C GLU A 819 1.49 18.47 10.04
N ARG A 820 2.23 18.82 11.10
CA ARG A 820 3.20 17.92 11.77
C ARG A 820 2.67 17.31 13.04
N PHE A 821 1.51 17.78 13.50
CA PHE A 821 0.85 17.33 14.70
C PHE A 821 -0.61 17.06 14.39
N PHE A 822 -1.12 15.96 14.91
CA PHE A 822 -2.54 15.68 14.98
C PHE A 822 -3.07 16.12 16.35
N GLU A 823 -4.20 16.81 16.36
CA GLU A 823 -4.86 17.31 17.56
C GLU A 823 -6.05 16.42 17.95
N PRO A 824 -5.96 15.60 19.00
CA PRO A 824 -7.08 14.77 19.43
C PRO A 824 -8.28 15.61 19.88
N THR A 825 -9.42 15.46 19.22
CA THR A 825 -10.67 16.15 19.61
C THR A 825 -11.60 15.34 20.49
N VAL A 826 -11.32 14.04 20.64
CA VAL A 826 -12.03 13.17 21.59
C VAL A 826 -11.04 12.75 22.67
N PRO A 827 -11.02 13.41 23.85
CA PRO A 827 -10.14 13.02 24.93
C PRO A 827 -10.40 11.57 25.35
N ALA A 828 -9.35 10.76 25.42
CA ALA A 828 -9.40 9.42 25.99
C ALA A 828 -8.50 9.36 27.23
N GLN A 829 -8.93 8.62 28.25
CA GLN A 829 -8.07 8.34 29.40
C GLN A 829 -6.93 7.41 28.96
N PHE A 830 -5.72 7.66 29.47
CA PHE A 830 -4.57 6.78 29.23
C PHE A 830 -4.83 5.38 29.79
N ASP A 831 -4.59 4.35 28.97
CA ASP A 831 -4.59 2.95 29.39
C ASP A 831 -3.26 2.29 28.99
N LYS A 832 -2.49 1.86 29.99
CA LYS A 832 -1.19 1.21 29.80
C LYS A 832 -1.27 -0.10 29.00
N ARG A 833 -2.45 -0.72 28.90
CA ARG A 833 -2.68 -1.92 28.07
C ARG A 833 -2.78 -1.59 26.58
N GLU A 834 -2.97 -0.31 26.25
CA GLU A 834 -3.07 0.17 24.88
C GLU A 834 -1.74 0.71 24.34
N ILE A 835 -0.64 0.63 25.09
CA ILE A 835 0.68 1.12 24.67
C ILE A 835 1.18 0.36 23.45
N GLU A 836 1.64 1.09 22.42
CA GLU A 836 2.30 0.51 21.24
C GLU A 836 3.68 1.09 20.97
N LYS A 837 3.91 2.39 21.25
CA LYS A 837 5.21 3.04 21.03
C LYS A 837 5.68 3.78 22.27
N LEU A 838 6.96 3.68 22.56
CA LEU A 838 7.67 4.58 23.46
C LEU A 838 7.97 5.87 22.72
N ILE A 839 7.79 7.01 23.39
CA ILE A 839 8.17 8.32 22.87
C ILE A 839 8.86 9.16 23.94
N VAL A 840 10.00 9.74 23.58
CA VAL A 840 10.69 10.81 24.32
C VAL A 840 10.78 12.01 23.37
N SER A 841 10.52 13.21 23.87
CA SER A 841 10.66 14.44 23.08
C SER A 841 11.49 15.49 23.81
N GLY A 842 12.19 16.34 23.07
CA GLY A 842 13.02 17.41 23.64
C GLY A 842 12.92 18.73 22.87
N GLU A 843 12.84 19.82 23.60
CA GLU A 843 12.91 21.20 23.12
C GLU A 843 14.06 21.95 23.80
N LYS A 844 14.48 23.08 23.22
CA LYS A 844 15.62 23.90 23.72
C LYS A 844 16.92 23.09 23.82
N MET A 845 17.18 22.28 22.79
CA MET A 845 18.32 21.36 22.73
C MET A 845 19.62 22.00 22.17
N GLU A 846 19.61 23.29 21.85
CA GLU A 846 20.80 23.98 21.33
C GLU A 846 21.93 23.98 22.37
N GLY A 847 23.11 23.50 21.97
CA GLY A 847 24.26 23.36 22.87
C GLY A 847 24.11 22.28 23.96
N VAL A 848 23.04 21.47 23.91
CA VAL A 848 22.81 20.34 24.82
C VAL A 848 23.45 19.07 24.23
N ALA A 849 24.08 18.26 25.07
CA ALA A 849 24.32 16.86 24.80
C ALA A 849 23.41 16.04 25.72
N LEU A 850 22.51 15.23 25.13
CA LEU A 850 21.60 14.37 25.90
C LEU A 850 22.04 12.93 25.77
N SER A 851 22.27 12.26 26.89
CA SER A 851 22.67 10.85 26.89
C SER A 851 21.58 9.98 27.53
N ILE A 852 21.19 8.90 26.85
CA ILE A 852 20.20 7.93 27.34
C ILE A 852 20.86 6.55 27.42
N ALA A 853 20.78 5.90 28.58
CA ALA A 853 21.32 4.55 28.79
C ALA A 853 20.22 3.47 28.80
N ALA A 854 19.11 3.71 29.49
CA ALA A 854 18.03 2.74 29.60
C ALA A 854 16.66 3.40 29.82
N ILE A 855 15.60 2.75 29.36
CA ILE A 855 14.19 3.12 29.59
C ILE A 855 13.42 1.85 29.94
N TRP A 856 12.63 1.87 31.02
CA TRP A 856 11.88 0.70 31.48
C TRP A 856 10.61 1.05 32.26
N LEU A 857 9.74 0.05 32.47
CA LEU A 857 8.57 0.15 33.35
C LEU A 857 8.82 -0.59 34.68
N GLU A 858 8.37 -0.01 35.80
CA GLU A 858 8.38 -0.60 37.16
C GLU A 858 6.99 -0.66 37.79
#